data_AF-A0A0J1G293-F1
#
_entry.id   AF-A0A0J1G293-F1
#
_cell.length_a   1.000
_cell.length_b   1.000
_cell.length_c   1.000
_cell.angle_alpha   90.00
_cell.angle_beta   90.00
_cell.angle_gamma   90.00
#
_symmetry.space_group_name_H-M   'P 1'
#
loop_
_entity.id
_entity.type
_entity.pdbx_description
1 polymer ?
#
loop_
_entity_poly.entity_id
_entity_poly.type
_entity_poly.pdbx_seq_one_letter_code
_entity_poly.pdbx_strand_id
1 'polypeptide(L)'
;MREKQLIAVFASTALILGGITAIPAERVNAAEEVNAAEEVNAAEKVHVSEGVNASEADIRQIVIDFEDRGGEEQELTGIYGGCDFGTGGFFTGAAGGNVKLWSETLTKDAQVSKIAIPYGKIFRGFSAFSSSGATVKVVSGSESNTFSVGTEEQDFITDFNNDEMAVYLVMESQGGSSEIKLDNLILEDVDITKLNVSQNKPVTTSGDNQRPASNGNDGNYDTMWINNGPGADKWWQVDLGQDYDLLDFELTFEKDESNPWKYKIEGSSDGVNFTMLTDRTENTDGNKTQTGVFPENTKFQYVRVTITGLPAETYWCGFAEFKVFTDNQLSNVALHKNAEQSGGSNAPGLAVDGDTKTFSGNTGSFPYWWTVDLGSIYNVKKLEIEWEDLKDKDIDLAEDWKYTIEYSGDGGKNWVTAVDYSQESPYTDPASSLVQTADVDIECSKIRVTITGKPSQRPLAWAIIPEFRAFAVDTSVPTEAGQDLNLDLAFGQPVEASSTAENYKGEAVTDNDPATSWKPAASEEPAYLQIDLGREFNIRNHKVEFAENTSKNDYQFLVSSDNENWTILSEVSGQTAEEKIKIPETPAKYVRFLFTNPSADLEVTGIHFDGLDAGVPSGKNILILAPHQDDEMLMAGGIIKRAVDAGDNVKVLLATNGDYNGQGSGQGRIVESINALNALGLTKDNIMFLGYADTGGLGGTQTYWDSFLYKLYTAEDDTVFTSRFGNQYSYGNPDIKQDYRFELTGEHSSYTRANFVNDLKDAIINSNATDIYVPSRYDMHFDHAYLDLFAIEAIQSIKRDNPSYNPTLHESIIHSCAGDGNWPVWNSDEAGIQAHKMPQGLEDLTMFQWSERENVNVPYSMRQTPFSFNLKDQALRLYTSQYYGYIGSFAKVNEIFWTRDFTSFAMNAVVTASSEMSNTDRKLDQSAVKAIDGVLDGEAGGLPYGHMRFAHAEWVTNQETAGAWINLDFQNKVDMSLIKLYDRPDMDNQITGGKLIFDDGSEIEVGELPNNGRPLEIPVNKNSRSVKFVLTSVSGSTTSTGLAEIEVE
;
A
#
# COMPACT_ATOMS: atom_id res chain seq x y z
N MET A 1 -39.15 -34.79 5.04
CA MET A 1 -40.36 -34.81 4.19
C MET A 1 -40.03 -34.02 2.95
N ARG A 2 -40.19 -34.44 1.70
CA ARG A 2 -40.53 -35.66 0.96
C ARG A 2 -39.91 -35.34 -0.42
N GLU A 3 -39.04 -36.19 -0.97
CA GLU A 3 -39.38 -37.13 -2.06
C GLU A 3 -40.25 -36.54 -3.18
N LYS A 4 -40.07 -36.76 -4.48
CA LYS A 4 -39.19 -37.53 -5.40
C LYS A 4 -40.03 -37.58 -6.73
N GLN A 5 -39.43 -38.09 -7.81
CA GLN A 5 -40.06 -38.77 -8.98
C GLN A 5 -40.49 -37.87 -10.16
N LEU A 6 -40.37 -38.20 -11.46
CA LEU A 6 -39.97 -39.41 -12.21
C LEU A 6 -39.84 -39.08 -13.75
N ILE A 7 -38.87 -39.68 -14.46
CA ILE A 7 -38.92 -40.42 -15.78
C ILE A 7 -39.65 -39.88 -17.04
N ALA A 8 -38.97 -39.87 -18.22
CA ALA A 8 -39.29 -40.54 -19.53
C ALA A 8 -38.54 -39.88 -20.73
N VAL A 9 -37.59 -40.50 -21.46
CA VAL A 9 -37.61 -41.49 -22.58
C VAL A 9 -37.70 -40.93 -24.03
N PHE A 10 -36.57 -41.07 -24.74
CA PHE A 10 -36.24 -41.35 -26.17
C PHE A 10 -36.99 -40.79 -27.41
N ALA A 11 -36.18 -40.11 -28.25
CA ALA A 11 -35.89 -40.25 -29.70
C ALA A 11 -36.98 -40.17 -30.80
N SER A 12 -36.67 -39.38 -31.86
CA SER A 12 -36.96 -39.72 -33.26
C SER A 12 -36.07 -38.98 -34.29
N THR A 13 -35.59 -39.83 -35.21
CA THR A 13 -34.79 -39.79 -36.46
C THR A 13 -35.15 -38.81 -37.59
N ALA A 14 -34.14 -38.45 -38.42
CA ALA A 14 -34.21 -38.46 -39.90
C ALA A 14 -32.80 -38.55 -40.57
N LEU A 15 -32.61 -39.56 -41.44
CA LEU A 15 -31.51 -39.78 -42.41
C LEU A 15 -31.77 -38.94 -43.70
N ILE A 16 -30.82 -38.71 -44.65
CA ILE A 16 -30.52 -39.59 -45.81
C ILE A 16 -29.40 -39.01 -46.74
N LEU A 17 -28.45 -39.90 -47.14
CA LEU A 17 -27.59 -40.05 -48.36
C LEU A 17 -26.60 -38.94 -48.83
N GLY A 18 -25.36 -39.24 -49.28
CA GLY A 18 -24.71 -40.54 -49.53
C GLY A 18 -23.30 -40.46 -50.19
N GLY A 19 -22.69 -41.64 -50.40
CA GLY A 19 -21.51 -41.91 -51.26
C GLY A 19 -20.27 -42.42 -50.51
N ILE A 20 -20.03 -43.74 -50.26
CA ILE A 20 -19.46 -44.78 -51.16
C ILE A 20 -18.05 -44.36 -51.66
N THR A 21 -16.89 -45.01 -51.51
CA THR A 21 -16.32 -46.35 -51.16
C THR A 21 -14.77 -46.13 -51.14
N ALA A 22 -13.84 -46.88 -50.54
CA ALA A 22 -13.62 -48.32 -50.49
C ALA A 22 -12.52 -48.67 -49.45
N ILE A 23 -12.65 -49.86 -48.87
CA ILE A 23 -11.71 -50.70 -48.08
C ILE A 23 -10.78 -51.40 -49.15
N PRO A 24 -9.55 -51.99 -48.93
CA PRO A 24 -9.28 -52.88 -47.80
C PRO A 24 -7.83 -53.23 -47.34
N ALA A 25 -7.81 -53.91 -46.17
CA ALA A 25 -7.08 -55.15 -45.84
C ALA A 25 -5.54 -55.13 -45.62
N GLU A 26 -5.13 -55.50 -44.39
CA GLU A 26 -4.43 -56.77 -44.05
C GLU A 26 -2.89 -56.58 -44.06
N ARG A 27 -2.02 -57.14 -43.22
CA ARG A 27 -1.98 -58.31 -42.31
C ARG A 27 -0.63 -58.18 -41.52
N VAL A 28 -0.59 -58.36 -40.20
CA VAL A 28 -0.06 -59.57 -39.47
C VAL A 28 1.42 -59.52 -39.02
N ASN A 29 1.58 -59.76 -37.70
CA ASN A 29 2.70 -60.32 -36.92
C ASN A 29 3.99 -59.48 -36.76
N ALA A 30 4.72 -59.49 -35.63
CA ALA A 30 4.77 -60.35 -34.44
C ALA A 30 5.28 -59.52 -33.23
N ALA A 31 4.74 -59.73 -32.03
CA ALA A 31 5.42 -60.34 -30.86
C ALA A 31 6.53 -59.50 -30.19
N GLU A 32 6.26 -58.96 -28.99
CA GLU A 32 6.89 -59.37 -27.72
C GLU A 32 6.24 -58.63 -26.53
N GLU A 33 5.98 -59.37 -25.45
CA GLU A 33 5.55 -58.86 -24.16
C GLU A 33 6.72 -58.15 -23.46
N VAL A 34 6.51 -56.96 -22.89
CA VAL A 34 7.25 -56.49 -21.71
C VAL A 34 6.29 -55.80 -20.74
N ASN A 35 6.33 -56.28 -19.51
CA ASN A 35 5.64 -55.78 -18.33
C ASN A 35 6.37 -54.58 -17.69
N ALA A 36 5.58 -53.82 -16.93
CA ALA A 36 5.94 -53.05 -15.74
C ALA A 36 6.42 -51.58 -15.90
N ALA A 37 5.61 -50.72 -15.28
CA ALA A 37 5.95 -49.63 -14.35
C ALA A 37 6.92 -48.53 -14.80
N GLU A 38 6.42 -47.29 -14.86
CA GLU A 38 6.85 -46.16 -14.02
C GLU A 38 6.01 -44.92 -14.35
N GLU A 39 5.22 -44.44 -13.38
CA GLU A 39 4.58 -43.13 -13.41
C GLU A 39 5.47 -42.13 -12.66
N VAL A 40 5.96 -41.17 -13.46
CA VAL A 40 6.03 -39.72 -13.25
C VAL A 40 6.55 -39.20 -11.90
N ASN A 41 7.80 -38.73 -11.94
CA ASN A 41 8.41 -37.83 -10.97
C ASN A 41 9.08 -36.71 -11.78
N ALA A 42 8.66 -35.46 -11.62
CA ALA A 42 9.35 -34.29 -12.17
C ALA A 42 9.10 -33.08 -11.26
N ALA A 43 9.81 -33.05 -10.14
CA ALA A 43 10.21 -31.82 -9.49
C ALA A 43 11.43 -31.28 -10.25
N GLU A 44 11.36 -30.02 -10.70
CA GLU A 44 12.51 -29.32 -11.28
C GLU A 44 13.63 -29.21 -10.25
N LYS A 45 14.80 -29.71 -10.62
CA LYS A 45 16.05 -29.56 -9.86
C LYS A 45 16.75 -28.31 -10.35
N VAL A 46 16.94 -27.34 -9.45
CA VAL A 46 17.98 -26.32 -9.56
C VAL A 46 19.33 -27.02 -9.74
N HIS A 47 20.07 -26.69 -10.80
CA HIS A 47 21.43 -27.19 -11.02
C HIS A 47 22.42 -26.29 -10.28
N VAL A 48 22.78 -26.67 -9.06
CA VAL A 48 23.96 -26.12 -8.37
C VAL A 48 25.20 -26.75 -9.02
N SER A 49 26.04 -25.94 -9.66
CA SER A 49 27.33 -26.42 -10.17
C SER A 49 28.31 -26.58 -9.00
N GLU A 50 28.64 -27.82 -8.65
CA GLU A 50 29.68 -28.12 -7.67
C GLU A 50 31.07 -27.86 -8.27
N GLY A 51 31.86 -26.97 -7.65
CA GLY A 51 33.28 -26.94 -7.93
C GLY A 51 34.14 -25.81 -7.37
N VAL A 52 34.13 -25.50 -6.07
CA VAL A 52 35.31 -24.90 -5.39
C VAL A 52 35.40 -25.39 -3.94
N ASN A 53 36.59 -25.83 -3.53
CA ASN A 53 36.89 -26.30 -2.17
C ASN A 53 36.82 -25.16 -1.13
N ALA A 54 36.30 -25.50 0.05
CA ALA A 54 36.08 -24.64 1.20
C ALA A 54 37.31 -23.82 1.67
N SER A 55 37.15 -22.50 1.72
CA SER A 55 37.43 -21.63 2.88
C SER A 55 37.14 -20.16 2.55
N GLU A 56 35.97 -19.65 2.91
CA GLU A 56 35.62 -18.24 3.23
C GLU A 56 34.10 -18.21 3.48
N ALA A 57 33.64 -17.31 4.35
CA ALA A 57 32.32 -17.34 4.99
C ALA A 57 31.14 -17.43 3.99
N ASP A 58 30.09 -18.13 4.40
CA ASP A 58 28.88 -18.50 3.63
C ASP A 58 28.14 -17.31 2.99
N ILE A 59 28.60 -16.84 1.83
CA ILE A 59 27.79 -16.02 0.93
C ILE A 59 27.06 -16.98 -0.02
N ARG A 60 25.78 -17.24 0.23
CA ARG A 60 24.94 -18.03 -0.69
C ARG A 60 24.57 -17.15 -1.88
N GLN A 61 25.38 -17.20 -2.93
CA GLN A 61 25.05 -16.58 -4.21
C GLN A 61 24.13 -17.48 -5.02
N ILE A 62 23.03 -16.92 -5.53
CA ILE A 62 22.12 -17.54 -6.47
C ILE A 62 22.48 -17.02 -7.86
N VAL A 63 22.67 -17.92 -8.81
CA VAL A 63 22.90 -17.54 -10.21
C VAL A 63 21.66 -17.95 -11.00
N ILE A 64 21.04 -16.98 -11.66
CA ILE A 64 19.94 -17.20 -12.60
C ILE A 64 20.56 -17.21 -14.00
N ASP A 65 20.70 -18.41 -14.57
CA ASP A 65 20.96 -18.61 -15.99
C ASP A 65 19.63 -18.82 -16.73
N PHE A 66 19.67 -18.86 -18.07
CA PHE A 66 18.47 -19.02 -18.91
C PHE A 66 18.45 -20.33 -19.70
N GLU A 67 19.32 -21.29 -19.37
CA GLU A 67 19.58 -22.47 -20.23
C GLU A 67 18.40 -23.46 -20.30
N ASP A 68 17.49 -23.43 -19.32
CA ASP A 68 16.28 -24.27 -19.28
C ASP A 68 15.15 -23.78 -20.22
N ARG A 69 15.22 -22.53 -20.71
CA ARG A 69 14.22 -21.90 -21.60
C ARG A 69 14.21 -22.47 -23.03
N GLY A 70 15.20 -23.29 -23.37
CA GLY A 70 15.38 -23.84 -24.72
C GLY A 70 16.02 -22.84 -25.70
N GLY A 71 16.51 -23.35 -26.83
CA GLY A 71 17.32 -22.54 -27.77
C GLY A 71 16.53 -21.63 -28.74
N GLU A 72 15.20 -21.73 -28.78
CA GLU A 72 14.37 -20.86 -29.62
C GLU A 72 14.09 -19.53 -28.92
N GLU A 73 13.98 -18.46 -29.70
CA GLU A 73 13.63 -17.13 -29.19
C GLU A 73 12.19 -17.10 -28.67
N GLN A 74 12.03 -16.69 -27.42
CA GLN A 74 10.75 -16.67 -26.71
C GLN A 74 10.72 -15.50 -25.73
N GLU A 75 9.53 -14.92 -25.54
CA GLU A 75 9.31 -13.88 -24.52
C GLU A 75 9.48 -14.45 -23.10
N LEU A 76 10.03 -13.63 -22.20
CA LEU A 76 10.15 -13.89 -20.77
C LEU A 76 9.28 -12.90 -20.01
N THR A 77 8.23 -13.42 -19.36
CA THR A 77 7.29 -12.65 -18.55
C THR A 77 7.04 -13.36 -17.21
N GLY A 78 6.63 -12.58 -16.21
CA GLY A 78 6.37 -13.05 -14.85
C GLY A 78 7.64 -13.48 -14.11
N ILE A 79 7.46 -14.40 -13.16
CA ILE A 79 8.53 -14.84 -12.26
C ILE A 79 9.37 -15.93 -12.92
N TYR A 80 10.70 -15.74 -12.93
CA TYR A 80 11.69 -16.70 -13.38
C TYR A 80 12.96 -16.61 -12.51
N GLY A 81 13.46 -17.74 -12.03
CA GLY A 81 14.59 -17.76 -11.08
C GLY A 81 14.35 -16.97 -9.78
N GLY A 82 13.07 -16.75 -9.42
CA GLY A 82 12.65 -15.92 -8.28
C GLY A 82 12.54 -14.41 -8.59
N CYS A 83 13.08 -13.95 -9.72
CA CYS A 83 12.93 -12.57 -10.19
C CYS A 83 11.66 -12.38 -11.00
N ASP A 84 10.95 -11.28 -10.81
CA ASP A 84 9.81 -10.89 -11.64
C ASP A 84 10.27 -9.99 -12.80
N PHE A 85 10.15 -10.51 -14.02
CA PHE A 85 10.53 -9.82 -15.26
C PHE A 85 9.39 -8.96 -15.83
N GLY A 86 8.27 -8.83 -15.09
CA GLY A 86 7.10 -8.09 -15.52
C GLY A 86 6.41 -8.75 -16.71
N THR A 87 5.57 -8.01 -17.42
CA THR A 87 4.66 -8.58 -18.43
C THR A 87 5.04 -8.26 -19.87
N GLY A 88 6.34 -8.14 -20.15
CA GLY A 88 6.87 -8.01 -21.51
C GLY A 88 8.13 -7.15 -21.58
N GLY A 89 8.87 -7.27 -22.68
CA GLY A 89 10.09 -6.50 -22.93
C GLY A 89 11.40 -7.24 -22.62
N PHE A 90 11.32 -8.48 -22.14
CA PHE A 90 12.46 -9.41 -22.04
C PHE A 90 12.24 -10.64 -22.90
N PHE A 91 13.32 -11.14 -23.51
CA PHE A 91 13.34 -12.29 -24.40
C PHE A 91 14.53 -13.17 -24.07
N THR A 92 14.33 -14.47 -24.22
CA THR A 92 15.37 -15.49 -24.08
C THR A 92 15.53 -16.28 -25.37
N GLY A 93 16.75 -16.65 -25.74
CA GLY A 93 17.00 -17.51 -26.90
C GLY A 93 18.50 -17.74 -27.16
N ALA A 94 18.82 -18.66 -28.08
CA ALA A 94 20.20 -19.05 -28.33
C ALA A 94 21.04 -17.91 -28.93
N ALA A 95 22.07 -17.49 -28.21
CA ALA A 95 23.07 -16.52 -28.66
C ALA A 95 24.45 -16.84 -28.07
N GLY A 96 25.50 -16.79 -28.89
CA GLY A 96 26.87 -17.06 -28.42
C GLY A 96 27.15 -18.52 -27.99
N GLY A 97 26.21 -19.45 -28.22
CA GLY A 97 26.34 -20.87 -27.86
C GLY A 97 25.50 -21.30 -26.65
N ASN A 98 24.86 -20.35 -25.98
CA ASN A 98 24.08 -20.46 -24.75
C ASN A 98 22.73 -19.75 -24.92
N VAL A 99 21.79 -19.92 -23.98
CA VAL A 99 20.53 -19.16 -23.97
C VAL A 99 20.74 -17.85 -23.22
N LYS A 100 20.42 -16.73 -23.85
CA LYS A 100 20.70 -15.38 -23.32
C LYS A 100 19.42 -14.60 -23.15
N LEU A 101 19.42 -13.67 -22.20
CA LEU A 101 18.39 -12.66 -21.99
C LEU A 101 18.70 -11.37 -22.77
N TRP A 102 17.70 -10.72 -23.35
CA TRP A 102 17.80 -9.35 -23.88
C TRP A 102 16.45 -8.64 -23.86
N SER A 103 16.44 -7.35 -24.19
CA SER A 103 15.22 -6.55 -24.34
C SER A 103 14.98 -6.10 -25.79
N GLU A 104 13.76 -6.24 -26.30
CA GLU A 104 13.41 -5.98 -27.72
C GLU A 104 13.10 -4.53 -28.10
N THR A 105 13.15 -3.56 -27.19
CA THR A 105 12.62 -2.23 -27.51
C THR A 105 13.57 -1.42 -28.43
N LEU A 106 13.10 -1.14 -29.66
CA LEU A 106 13.88 -0.56 -30.76
C LEU A 106 14.01 0.98 -30.74
N THR A 107 13.76 1.66 -29.62
CA THR A 107 13.81 3.14 -29.56
C THR A 107 15.15 3.67 -29.06
N LYS A 108 15.68 4.71 -29.73
CA LYS A 108 16.95 5.39 -29.42
C LYS A 108 17.00 6.16 -28.10
N ASP A 109 15.87 6.29 -27.42
CA ASP A 109 15.74 7.01 -26.16
C ASP A 109 15.81 5.98 -25.03
N ALA A 110 16.82 6.10 -24.17
CA ALA A 110 17.14 5.17 -23.09
C ALA A 110 15.88 4.78 -22.29
N GLN A 111 15.36 3.58 -22.56
CA GLN A 111 14.27 2.98 -21.79
C GLN A 111 14.83 2.07 -20.70
N VAL A 112 14.05 1.96 -19.63
CA VAL A 112 14.38 1.21 -18.42
C VAL A 112 13.67 -0.15 -18.49
N SER A 113 14.43 -1.24 -18.68
CA SER A 113 13.90 -2.60 -18.51
C SER A 113 14.07 -3.00 -17.05
N LYS A 114 13.00 -3.45 -16.39
CA LYS A 114 12.98 -3.60 -14.93
C LYS A 114 12.86 -5.07 -14.55
N ILE A 115 13.67 -5.50 -13.60
CA ILE A 115 13.63 -6.83 -13.01
C ILE A 115 13.38 -6.64 -11.53
N ALA A 116 12.22 -7.10 -11.04
CA ALA A 116 11.95 -7.15 -9.62
C ALA A 116 12.74 -8.31 -8.99
N ILE A 117 13.77 -7.98 -8.23
CA ILE A 117 14.56 -8.95 -7.46
C ILE A 117 13.72 -9.40 -6.24
N PRO A 118 13.71 -10.69 -5.88
CA PRO A 118 13.03 -11.17 -4.68
C PRO A 118 13.54 -10.48 -3.41
N TYR A 119 12.64 -10.30 -2.44
CA TYR A 119 12.98 -9.70 -1.15
C TYR A 119 14.06 -10.51 -0.43
N GLY A 120 15.00 -9.82 0.21
CA GLY A 120 16.11 -10.49 0.89
C GLY A 120 17.26 -10.88 -0.03
N LYS A 121 17.44 -10.16 -1.14
CA LYS A 121 18.47 -10.47 -2.13
C LYS A 121 19.06 -9.19 -2.70
N ILE A 122 20.39 -9.14 -2.79
CA ILE A 122 21.09 -8.06 -3.47
C ILE A 122 21.55 -8.52 -4.85
N PHE A 123 21.31 -7.72 -5.89
CA PHE A 123 21.85 -7.98 -7.22
C PHE A 123 23.34 -7.67 -7.24
N ARG A 124 24.16 -8.71 -7.50
CA ARG A 124 25.63 -8.67 -7.47
C ARG A 124 26.30 -8.63 -8.82
N GLY A 125 25.61 -9.01 -9.90
CA GLY A 125 26.27 -9.03 -11.19
C GLY A 125 25.50 -9.73 -12.29
N PHE A 126 26.12 -9.76 -13.46
CA PHE A 126 25.62 -10.39 -14.68
C PHE A 126 26.75 -10.59 -15.67
N SER A 127 26.63 -11.58 -16.56
CA SER A 127 27.46 -11.71 -17.76
C SER A 127 26.82 -10.96 -18.91
N ALA A 128 27.61 -10.30 -19.76
CA ALA A 128 27.09 -9.65 -20.97
C ALA A 128 28.07 -9.60 -22.15
N PHE A 129 27.51 -9.56 -23.36
CA PHE A 129 28.21 -9.14 -24.58
C PHE A 129 27.31 -8.35 -25.52
N SER A 130 27.92 -7.63 -26.47
CA SER A 130 27.21 -6.90 -27.53
C SER A 130 27.92 -6.98 -28.87
N SER A 131 27.17 -7.17 -29.95
CA SER A 131 27.74 -7.32 -31.32
C SER A 131 28.47 -6.08 -31.84
N SER A 132 28.18 -4.89 -31.31
CA SER A 132 28.66 -3.59 -31.81
C SER A 132 29.21 -2.65 -30.72
N GLY A 133 29.31 -3.14 -29.49
CA GLY A 133 29.65 -2.35 -28.30
C GLY A 133 28.43 -1.63 -27.72
N ALA A 134 28.36 -1.58 -26.39
CA ALA A 134 27.21 -1.06 -25.66
C ALA A 134 27.58 -0.54 -24.27
N THR A 135 26.63 0.11 -23.60
CA THR A 135 26.69 0.40 -22.17
C THR A 135 25.46 -0.16 -21.48
N VAL A 136 25.66 -0.73 -20.29
CA VAL A 136 24.59 -1.21 -19.41
C VAL A 136 24.71 -0.46 -18.11
N LYS A 137 23.69 0.30 -17.73
CA LYS A 137 23.56 0.92 -16.41
C LYS A 137 22.56 0.12 -15.59
N VAL A 138 22.98 -0.31 -14.42
CA VAL A 138 22.15 -1.01 -13.42
C VAL A 138 21.82 -0.02 -12.31
N VAL A 139 20.58 -0.01 -11.85
CA VAL A 139 20.12 0.82 -10.73
C VAL A 139 19.36 -0.08 -9.74
N SER A 140 19.64 0.02 -8.45
CA SER A 140 18.87 -0.63 -7.37
C SER A 140 18.47 0.47 -6.41
N GLY A 141 17.17 0.80 -6.37
CA GLY A 141 16.62 1.99 -5.74
C GLY A 141 17.44 3.27 -5.98
N SER A 142 18.23 3.71 -4.99
CA SER A 142 19.07 4.92 -5.05
C SER A 142 20.50 4.70 -5.58
N GLU A 143 20.97 3.45 -5.65
CA GLU A 143 22.32 3.08 -6.08
C GLU A 143 22.38 2.80 -7.59
N SER A 144 23.52 3.06 -8.25
CA SER A 144 23.69 2.69 -9.67
C SER A 144 25.14 2.44 -10.10
N ASN A 145 25.35 1.44 -10.96
CA ASN A 145 26.61 1.16 -11.65
C ASN A 145 26.43 1.26 -13.17
N THR A 146 27.46 1.72 -13.88
CA THR A 146 27.47 1.75 -15.36
C THR A 146 28.65 0.99 -15.92
N PHE A 147 28.37 0.05 -16.82
CA PHE A 147 29.32 -0.89 -17.41
C PHE A 147 29.44 -0.66 -18.93
N SER A 148 30.66 -0.81 -19.46
CA SER A 148 30.90 -0.83 -20.91
C SER A 148 30.99 -2.29 -21.37
N VAL A 149 30.13 -2.67 -22.31
CA VAL A 149 30.00 -4.05 -22.80
C VAL A 149 30.63 -4.17 -24.18
N GLY A 150 31.59 -5.09 -24.31
CA GLY A 150 32.34 -5.36 -25.54
C GLY A 150 31.73 -6.47 -26.40
N THR A 151 32.47 -6.87 -27.45
CA THR A 151 32.09 -7.96 -28.36
C THR A 151 32.40 -9.36 -27.86
N GLU A 152 33.15 -9.45 -26.77
CA GLU A 152 33.42 -10.71 -26.05
C GLU A 152 32.59 -10.71 -24.77
N GLU A 153 32.09 -11.88 -24.39
CA GLU A 153 31.34 -12.07 -23.15
C GLU A 153 32.24 -11.86 -21.94
N GLN A 154 31.76 -11.03 -21.00
CA GLN A 154 32.45 -10.64 -19.79
C GLN A 154 31.47 -10.61 -18.61
N ASP A 155 31.99 -10.90 -17.42
CA ASP A 155 31.24 -10.79 -16.17
C ASP A 155 31.40 -9.38 -15.58
N PHE A 156 30.29 -8.84 -15.10
CA PHE A 156 30.19 -7.54 -14.46
C PHE A 156 29.66 -7.71 -13.05
N ILE A 157 30.26 -7.00 -12.11
CA ILE A 157 29.91 -7.05 -10.67
C ILE A 157 29.45 -5.66 -10.24
N THR A 158 28.33 -5.61 -9.53
CA THR A 158 27.80 -4.40 -8.88
C THR A 158 28.33 -4.28 -7.46
N ASP A 159 28.40 -3.06 -6.94
CA ASP A 159 28.85 -2.73 -5.59
C ASP A 159 27.70 -2.23 -4.68
N PHE A 160 26.46 -2.59 -5.03
CA PHE A 160 25.26 -2.22 -4.28
C PHE A 160 25.31 -2.69 -2.83
N ASN A 161 24.94 -1.83 -1.90
CA ASN A 161 25.00 -2.12 -0.46
C ASN A 161 23.59 -2.29 0.15
N ASN A 162 22.55 -1.83 -0.54
CA ASN A 162 21.18 -1.86 -0.04
C ASN A 162 20.35 -3.01 -0.63
N ASP A 163 19.50 -3.62 0.20
CA ASP A 163 18.51 -4.65 -0.19
C ASP A 163 17.23 -3.99 -0.75
N GLU A 164 17.40 -3.12 -1.75
CA GLU A 164 16.29 -2.40 -2.38
C GLU A 164 15.63 -3.26 -3.45
N MET A 165 14.34 -3.52 -3.27
CA MET A 165 13.54 -4.27 -4.24
C MET A 165 13.37 -3.49 -5.55
N ALA A 166 13.40 -4.23 -6.67
CA ALA A 166 13.46 -3.77 -8.06
C ALA A 166 14.82 -3.21 -8.52
N VAL A 167 15.42 -3.94 -9.45
CA VAL A 167 16.61 -3.55 -10.21
C VAL A 167 16.22 -3.09 -11.59
N TYR A 168 16.74 -1.95 -11.98
CA TYR A 168 16.51 -1.34 -13.27
C TYR A 168 17.75 -1.50 -14.13
N LEU A 169 17.59 -2.15 -15.28
CA LEU A 169 18.60 -2.28 -16.31
C LEU A 169 18.30 -1.28 -17.43
N VAL A 170 19.16 -0.28 -17.56
CA VAL A 170 19.18 0.65 -18.67
C VAL A 170 20.25 0.20 -19.66
N MET A 171 19.82 -0.11 -20.87
CA MET A 171 20.67 -0.75 -21.88
C MET A 171 20.77 0.15 -23.12
N GLU A 172 21.98 0.55 -23.49
CA GLU A 172 22.23 1.43 -24.63
C GLU A 172 23.23 0.80 -25.62
N SER A 173 22.83 0.66 -26.88
CA SER A 173 23.70 0.20 -27.97
C SER A 173 23.40 0.98 -29.25
N GLN A 174 24.39 1.09 -30.15
CA GLN A 174 24.22 1.73 -31.46
C GLN A 174 23.16 1.02 -32.35
N GLY A 175 22.84 -0.25 -32.05
CA GLY A 175 21.82 -1.06 -32.75
C GLY A 175 20.49 -1.27 -31.99
N GLY A 176 20.34 -0.74 -30.77
CA GLY A 176 19.20 -0.99 -29.88
C GLY A 176 19.49 -2.00 -28.77
N SER A 177 18.66 -2.05 -27.72
CA SER A 177 18.89 -2.89 -26.53
C SER A 177 18.92 -4.39 -26.82
N SER A 178 18.29 -4.84 -27.91
CA SER A 178 18.23 -6.26 -28.30
C SER A 178 19.59 -6.85 -28.72
N GLU A 179 20.56 -5.98 -29.00
CA GLU A 179 21.95 -6.34 -29.31
C GLU A 179 22.80 -6.62 -28.07
N ILE A 180 22.31 -6.27 -26.88
CA ILE A 180 22.96 -6.60 -25.60
C ILE A 180 22.38 -7.95 -25.15
N LYS A 181 23.25 -8.94 -25.01
CA LYS A 181 22.89 -10.27 -24.53
C LYS A 181 23.43 -10.43 -23.12
N LEU A 182 22.54 -10.70 -22.18
CA LEU A 182 22.78 -10.89 -20.76
C LEU A 182 22.67 -12.37 -20.40
N ASP A 183 23.38 -12.79 -19.37
CA ASP A 183 23.26 -14.13 -18.76
C ASP A 183 23.72 -14.08 -17.30
N ASN A 184 23.55 -15.18 -16.55
CA ASN A 184 24.05 -15.37 -15.19
C ASN A 184 23.75 -14.17 -14.26
N LEU A 185 22.48 -13.84 -14.05
CA LEU A 185 22.14 -12.82 -13.05
C LEU A 185 22.52 -13.34 -11.66
N ILE A 186 23.47 -12.66 -11.01
CA ILE A 186 24.01 -13.07 -9.72
C ILE A 186 23.27 -12.31 -8.62
N LEU A 187 22.61 -13.05 -7.75
CA LEU A 187 21.98 -12.54 -6.54
C LEU A 187 22.74 -13.05 -5.32
N GLU A 188 22.72 -12.27 -4.25
CA GLU A 188 23.26 -12.66 -2.95
C GLU A 188 22.16 -12.67 -1.91
N ASP A 189 22.09 -13.76 -1.15
CA ASP A 189 21.16 -13.88 -0.03
C ASP A 189 21.49 -12.87 1.07
N VAL A 190 20.49 -12.07 1.44
CA VAL A 190 20.49 -11.32 2.69
C VAL A 190 19.83 -12.21 3.75
N ASP A 191 20.45 -12.29 4.93
CA ASP A 191 19.84 -12.96 6.06
C ASP A 191 18.69 -12.11 6.61
N ILE A 192 17.52 -12.20 5.96
CA ILE A 192 16.30 -11.48 6.33
C ILE A 192 15.72 -11.86 7.68
N THR A 193 16.25 -12.92 8.31
CA THR A 193 15.89 -13.24 9.70
C THR A 193 16.53 -12.27 10.69
N LYS A 194 17.45 -11.43 10.21
CA LYS A 194 18.23 -10.47 10.99
C LYS A 194 18.01 -9.05 10.48
N LEU A 195 17.44 -8.21 11.33
CA LEU A 195 17.32 -6.79 11.05
C LEU A 195 18.55 -6.04 11.57
N ASN A 196 19.28 -5.31 10.72
CA ASN A 196 20.33 -4.39 11.16
C ASN A 196 19.71 -3.16 11.85
N VAL A 197 19.65 -3.18 13.17
CA VAL A 197 19.01 -2.13 13.97
C VAL A 197 19.92 -0.93 14.24
N SER A 198 21.22 -0.99 13.91
CA SER A 198 22.15 0.14 14.12
C SER A 198 22.27 1.09 12.93
N GLN A 199 21.79 0.73 11.73
CA GLN A 199 21.98 1.54 10.53
C GLN A 199 21.31 2.91 10.64
N ASN A 200 22.05 3.97 10.28
CA ASN A 200 21.63 5.38 10.30
C ASN A 200 21.07 5.89 11.64
N LYS A 201 21.26 5.14 12.72
CA LYS A 201 20.83 5.54 14.06
C LYS A 201 21.71 6.64 14.65
N PRO A 202 21.18 7.46 15.58
CA PRO A 202 21.96 8.49 16.26
C PRO A 202 23.16 7.91 17.00
N VAL A 203 24.30 8.59 16.91
CA VAL A 203 25.57 8.11 17.46
C VAL A 203 26.28 9.16 18.29
N THR A 204 26.97 8.71 19.33
CA THR A 204 27.82 9.53 20.20
C THR A 204 29.19 8.92 20.35
N THR A 205 30.19 9.73 20.70
CA THR A 205 31.59 9.29 20.78
C THR A 205 32.28 9.83 22.02
N SER A 206 33.38 9.18 22.42
CA SER A 206 34.21 9.57 23.56
C SER A 206 34.95 10.92 23.46
N GLY A 207 34.84 11.62 22.32
CA GLY A 207 35.50 12.88 22.06
C GLY A 207 35.31 13.37 20.63
N ASP A 208 36.03 14.43 20.27
CA ASP A 208 35.96 15.05 18.94
C ASP A 208 36.30 14.05 17.81
N ASN A 209 35.73 14.30 16.63
CA ASN A 209 35.83 13.41 15.48
C ASN A 209 36.64 14.07 14.35
N GLN A 210 37.62 13.37 13.79
CA GLN A 210 38.30 13.78 12.56
C GLN A 210 37.42 13.48 11.34
N ARG A 211 36.75 12.32 11.35
CA ARG A 211 35.69 11.98 10.40
C ARG A 211 34.40 11.69 11.18
N PRO A 212 33.23 12.13 10.69
CA PRO A 212 31.97 12.09 11.43
C PRO A 212 31.66 10.74 12.08
N ALA A 213 31.00 10.76 13.23
CA ALA A 213 30.56 9.54 13.91
C ALA A 213 29.53 8.76 13.10
N SER A 214 28.66 9.44 12.34
CA SER A 214 27.66 8.81 11.48
C SER A 214 28.25 7.89 10.42
N ASN A 215 29.50 8.12 10.02
CA ASN A 215 30.23 7.23 9.10
C ASN A 215 30.56 5.85 9.70
N GLY A 216 30.18 5.58 10.94
CA GLY A 216 30.35 4.26 11.55
C GLY A 216 29.13 3.36 11.38
N ASN A 217 28.02 3.89 10.84
CA ASN A 217 26.77 3.16 10.65
C ASN A 217 25.95 3.66 9.44
N ASP A 218 26.60 4.24 8.43
CA ASP A 218 25.95 4.84 7.27
C ASP A 218 25.71 3.83 6.12
N GLY A 219 26.19 2.60 6.27
CA GLY A 219 26.13 1.55 5.24
C GLY A 219 27.19 1.72 4.15
N ASN A 220 28.12 2.67 4.27
CA ASN A 220 29.13 2.97 3.26
C ASN A 220 30.54 2.60 3.74
N TYR A 221 31.02 1.45 3.27
CA TYR A 221 32.34 0.91 3.62
C TYR A 221 33.55 1.74 3.14
N ASP A 222 33.35 2.74 2.27
CA ASP A 222 34.39 3.69 1.84
C ASP A 222 34.50 4.91 2.76
N THR A 223 33.48 5.16 3.59
CA THR A 223 33.55 6.14 4.67
C THR A 223 34.00 5.45 5.96
N MET A 224 34.43 6.27 6.93
CA MET A 224 34.85 5.75 8.23
C MET A 224 34.59 6.79 9.31
N TRP A 225 34.17 6.35 10.48
CA TRP A 225 34.36 7.12 11.70
C TRP A 225 35.83 7.11 12.10
N ILE A 226 36.37 8.28 12.42
CA ILE A 226 37.73 8.42 12.97
C ILE A 226 37.71 9.42 14.13
N ASN A 227 38.15 8.98 15.31
CA ASN A 227 38.34 9.83 16.47
C ASN A 227 39.51 10.82 16.26
N ASN A 228 39.36 12.05 16.76
CA ASN A 228 40.39 13.06 16.65
C ASN A 228 41.48 12.87 17.73
N GLY A 229 42.65 12.39 17.32
CA GLY A 229 43.84 12.28 18.16
C GLY A 229 44.41 10.86 18.26
N PRO A 230 45.65 10.70 18.75
CA PRO A 230 46.31 9.40 18.83
C PRO A 230 45.86 8.58 20.04
N GLY A 231 46.05 7.27 19.96
CA GLY A 231 45.89 6.32 21.08
C GLY A 231 44.59 5.53 21.05
N ALA A 232 44.60 4.44 21.82
CA ALA A 232 43.44 3.57 22.02
C ALA A 232 42.47 4.14 23.08
N ASP A 233 41.56 3.29 23.55
CA ASP A 233 40.53 3.56 24.56
C ASP A 233 39.55 4.67 24.16
N LYS A 234 39.21 4.71 22.87
CA LYS A 234 38.14 5.55 22.32
C LYS A 234 36.90 4.70 22.06
N TRP A 235 35.74 5.26 22.38
CA TRP A 235 34.47 4.60 22.14
C TRP A 235 33.59 5.38 21.17
N TRP A 236 32.77 4.60 20.47
CA TRP A 236 31.67 5.01 19.61
C TRP A 236 30.43 4.25 20.09
N GLN A 237 29.28 4.91 20.14
CA GLN A 237 28.05 4.36 20.68
C GLN A 237 26.89 4.72 19.77
N VAL A 238 26.09 3.71 19.42
CA VAL A 238 24.81 3.89 18.74
C VAL A 238 23.68 3.85 19.76
N ASP A 239 22.70 4.74 19.59
CA ASP A 239 21.39 4.70 20.24
C ASP A 239 20.39 4.05 19.26
N LEU A 240 19.98 2.81 19.54
CA LEU A 240 19.04 2.07 18.70
C LEU A 240 17.62 2.66 18.75
N GLY A 241 17.33 3.55 19.71
CA GLY A 241 16.05 4.23 19.94
C GLY A 241 15.16 3.53 20.97
N GLN A 242 15.34 2.22 21.17
CA GLN A 242 14.63 1.38 22.13
C GLN A 242 15.42 0.10 22.42
N ASP A 243 15.01 -0.66 23.43
CA ASP A 243 15.62 -1.95 23.77
C ASP A 243 15.32 -3.03 22.72
N TYR A 244 16.35 -3.57 22.07
CA TYR A 244 16.27 -4.71 21.15
C TYR A 244 16.84 -5.98 21.77
N ASP A 245 16.25 -7.11 21.46
CA ASP A 245 16.84 -8.43 21.70
C ASP A 245 17.98 -8.63 20.68
N LEU A 246 19.22 -8.42 21.14
CA LEU A 246 20.40 -8.39 20.28
C LEU A 246 20.85 -9.81 19.95
N LEU A 247 21.04 -10.08 18.66
CA LEU A 247 21.41 -11.41 18.16
C LEU A 247 22.90 -11.49 17.88
N ASP A 248 23.39 -10.69 16.93
CA ASP A 248 24.81 -10.70 16.53
C ASP A 248 25.26 -9.34 15.99
N PHE A 249 26.54 -9.23 15.62
CA PHE A 249 27.14 -8.01 15.11
C PHE A 249 28.14 -8.26 13.97
N GLU A 250 28.34 -7.22 13.17
CA GLU A 250 29.44 -7.08 12.22
C GLU A 250 30.18 -5.76 12.49
N LEU A 251 31.51 -5.80 12.64
CA LEU A 251 32.37 -4.63 12.81
C LEU A 251 33.45 -4.63 11.72
N THR A 252 33.43 -3.64 10.84
CA THR A 252 34.33 -3.57 9.69
C THR A 252 35.33 -2.43 9.83
N PHE A 253 36.62 -2.77 9.80
CA PHE A 253 37.76 -1.85 9.83
C PHE A 253 38.22 -1.44 8.42
N GLU A 254 39.29 -0.66 8.31
CA GLU A 254 39.83 -0.16 7.03
C GLU A 254 40.28 -1.30 6.10
N LYS A 255 40.96 -2.30 6.65
CA LYS A 255 41.61 -3.40 5.92
C LYS A 255 42.03 -4.54 6.86
N ASP A 256 42.49 -5.64 6.28
CA ASP A 256 43.13 -6.72 7.02
C ASP A 256 44.48 -6.28 7.60
N GLU A 257 44.78 -6.77 8.80
CA GLU A 257 45.98 -6.42 9.56
C GLU A 257 46.70 -7.65 10.11
N SER A 258 48.03 -7.65 9.97
CA SER A 258 48.87 -8.69 10.62
C SER A 258 48.91 -8.55 12.16
N ASN A 259 48.66 -7.35 12.68
CA ASN A 259 48.46 -7.08 14.10
C ASN A 259 47.02 -6.57 14.31
N PRO A 260 46.11 -7.37 14.90
CA PRO A 260 44.69 -7.06 15.00
C PRO A 260 44.33 -5.76 15.73
N TRP A 261 43.19 -5.21 15.36
CA TRP A 261 42.44 -4.29 16.22
C TRP A 261 41.92 -5.04 17.44
N LYS A 262 42.10 -4.43 18.62
CA LYS A 262 41.55 -4.93 19.89
C LYS A 262 40.37 -4.05 20.29
N TYR A 263 39.27 -4.66 20.71
CA TYR A 263 38.05 -3.94 21.01
C TYR A 263 37.20 -4.65 22.07
N LYS A 264 36.16 -3.98 22.55
CA LYS A 264 35.08 -4.59 23.30
C LYS A 264 33.75 -3.97 22.88
N ILE A 265 32.68 -4.73 23.01
CA ILE A 265 31.31 -4.29 22.72
C ILE A 265 30.50 -4.43 24.00
N GLU A 266 29.77 -3.37 24.34
CA GLU A 266 29.01 -3.27 25.57
C GLU A 266 27.59 -2.76 25.28
N GLY A 267 26.59 -3.28 26.01
CA GLY A 267 25.17 -2.94 25.86
C GLY A 267 24.63 -2.22 27.09
N SER A 268 23.67 -1.31 26.92
CA SER A 268 23.02 -0.57 28.00
C SER A 268 21.59 -0.19 27.64
N SER A 269 20.66 -0.23 28.60
CA SER A 269 19.28 0.25 28.40
C SER A 269 19.10 1.72 28.79
N ASP A 270 20.06 2.32 29.51
CA ASP A 270 19.95 3.69 30.01
C ASP A 270 21.05 4.63 29.46
N GLY A 271 21.95 4.11 28.63
CA GLY A 271 23.07 4.83 28.04
C GLY A 271 24.16 5.21 29.05
N VAL A 272 24.06 4.73 30.29
CA VAL A 272 24.96 5.07 31.41
C VAL A 272 25.63 3.82 31.98
N ASN A 273 24.86 2.77 32.26
CA ASN A 273 25.32 1.52 32.86
C ASN A 273 25.48 0.45 31.77
N PHE A 274 26.72 0.03 31.53
CA PHE A 274 27.08 -0.87 30.45
C PHE A 274 27.38 -2.28 30.94
N THR A 275 26.80 -3.26 30.25
CA THR A 275 27.05 -4.69 30.39
C THR A 275 27.96 -5.15 29.26
N MET A 276 28.98 -5.94 29.58
CA MET A 276 29.87 -6.51 28.56
C MET A 276 29.12 -7.52 27.69
N LEU A 277 29.09 -7.29 26.38
CA LEU A 277 28.50 -8.22 25.41
C LEU A 277 29.57 -9.03 24.68
N THR A 278 30.71 -8.42 24.35
CA THR A 278 31.83 -9.07 23.70
C THR A 278 33.15 -8.46 24.18
N ASP A 279 34.08 -9.31 24.59
CA ASP A 279 35.44 -8.91 24.98
C ASP A 279 36.47 -9.45 23.97
N ARG A 280 37.04 -8.54 23.17
CA ARG A 280 38.12 -8.79 22.20
C ARG A 280 39.35 -7.94 22.54
N THR A 281 39.60 -7.69 23.83
CA THR A 281 40.79 -6.94 24.29
C THR A 281 42.11 -7.70 24.04
N GLU A 282 42.04 -9.01 23.86
CA GLU A 282 43.13 -9.88 23.41
C GLU A 282 42.87 -10.47 22.02
N ASN A 283 42.27 -9.69 21.10
CA ASN A 283 41.93 -10.16 19.76
C ASN A 283 43.16 -10.67 18.99
N THR A 284 43.02 -11.81 18.33
CA THR A 284 44.02 -12.41 17.44
C THR A 284 43.58 -12.46 15.98
N ASP A 285 42.35 -12.05 15.69
CA ASP A 285 41.76 -12.04 14.35
C ASP A 285 42.09 -10.72 13.61
N GLY A 286 42.86 -10.83 12.53
CA GLY A 286 43.35 -9.71 11.74
C GLY A 286 42.44 -9.32 10.58
N ASN A 287 41.29 -9.98 10.37
CA ASN A 287 40.43 -9.70 9.23
C ASN A 287 39.80 -8.31 9.32
N LYS A 288 39.59 -7.68 8.16
CA LYS A 288 38.94 -6.37 8.01
C LYS A 288 37.58 -6.38 8.71
N THR A 289 36.78 -7.39 8.44
CA THR A 289 35.45 -7.56 9.00
C THR A 289 35.49 -8.59 10.13
N GLN A 290 34.97 -8.19 11.28
CA GLN A 290 34.87 -8.99 12.48
C GLN A 290 33.39 -9.28 12.75
N THR A 291 33.06 -10.54 13.06
CA THR A 291 31.70 -10.94 13.42
C THR A 291 31.66 -11.60 14.80
N GLY A 292 30.48 -11.60 15.41
CA GLY A 292 30.25 -12.32 16.67
C GLY A 292 28.79 -12.33 17.09
N VAL A 293 28.41 -13.34 17.86
CA VAL A 293 27.05 -13.52 18.40
C VAL A 293 27.01 -12.96 19.82
N PHE A 294 25.93 -12.25 20.16
CA PHE A 294 25.70 -11.77 21.51
C PHE A 294 25.15 -12.89 22.41
N PRO A 295 25.38 -12.82 23.74
CA PRO A 295 24.76 -13.77 24.67
C PRO A 295 23.22 -13.77 24.57
N GLU A 296 22.58 -14.92 24.80
CA GLU A 296 21.11 -15.02 24.84
C GLU A 296 20.49 -14.06 25.87
N ASN A 297 19.28 -13.55 25.58
CA ASN A 297 18.52 -12.59 26.40
C ASN A 297 19.24 -11.24 26.62
N THR A 298 20.05 -10.79 25.64
CA THR A 298 20.70 -9.48 25.70
C THR A 298 19.80 -8.40 25.10
N LYS A 299 19.01 -7.76 25.98
CA LYS A 299 18.06 -6.72 25.60
C LYS A 299 18.57 -5.32 25.94
N PHE A 300 18.96 -4.52 24.94
CA PHE A 300 19.60 -3.21 25.15
C PHE A 300 19.27 -2.17 24.06
N GLN A 301 19.16 -0.90 24.44
CA GLN A 301 18.98 0.25 23.55
C GLN A 301 20.29 0.84 23.02
N TYR A 302 21.34 0.87 23.84
CA TYR A 302 22.61 1.48 23.51
C TYR A 302 23.66 0.41 23.32
N VAL A 303 24.35 0.43 22.19
CA VAL A 303 25.48 -0.48 21.93
C VAL A 303 26.73 0.35 21.70
N ARG A 304 27.80 0.02 22.42
CA ARG A 304 29.06 0.77 22.44
C ARG A 304 30.22 -0.11 22.00
N VAL A 305 30.94 0.32 20.98
CA VAL A 305 32.23 -0.23 20.57
C VAL A 305 33.33 0.61 21.21
N THR A 306 34.22 -0.03 21.98
CA THR A 306 35.45 0.61 22.49
C THR A 306 36.65 -0.05 21.84
N ILE A 307 37.46 0.73 21.11
CA ILE A 307 38.73 0.27 20.56
C ILE A 307 39.79 0.35 21.66
N THR A 308 40.29 -0.80 22.11
CA THR A 308 41.20 -0.95 23.26
C THR A 308 42.66 -1.17 22.85
N GLY A 309 42.93 -1.41 21.55
CA GLY A 309 44.28 -1.53 21.03
C GLY A 309 44.34 -1.37 19.51
N LEU A 310 45.44 -0.77 19.05
CA LEU A 310 45.66 -0.39 17.66
C LEU A 310 46.67 -1.34 16.98
N PRO A 311 46.55 -1.56 15.65
CA PRO A 311 47.54 -2.33 14.87
C PRO A 311 48.97 -1.77 14.94
N ALA A 312 49.14 -0.45 14.98
CA ALA A 312 50.42 0.22 15.14
C ALA A 312 50.25 1.65 15.73
N GLU A 313 51.33 2.24 16.25
CA GLU A 313 51.32 3.59 16.86
C GLU A 313 50.90 4.71 15.89
N THR A 314 50.91 4.46 14.57
CA THR A 314 50.51 5.42 13.54
C THR A 314 49.01 5.45 13.25
N TYR A 315 48.24 4.50 13.78
CA TYR A 315 46.80 4.38 13.53
C TYR A 315 46.00 5.29 14.46
N TRP A 316 44.85 5.76 13.99
CA TRP A 316 43.87 6.50 14.81
C TRP A 316 42.67 5.59 15.05
N CYS A 317 42.01 5.72 16.20
CA CYS A 317 40.81 4.93 16.49
C CYS A 317 39.72 5.24 15.46
N GLY A 318 39.24 4.20 14.78
CA GLY A 318 38.20 4.33 13.78
C GLY A 318 37.82 2.98 13.19
N PHE A 319 36.67 2.94 12.55
CA PHE A 319 36.18 1.80 11.77
C PHE A 319 35.24 2.32 10.68
N ALA A 320 35.01 1.49 9.67
CA ALA A 320 34.16 1.81 8.52
C ALA A 320 32.68 1.58 8.82
N GLU A 321 32.33 0.46 9.47
CA GLU A 321 30.93 0.10 9.66
C GLU A 321 30.73 -0.73 10.94
N PHE A 322 29.61 -0.53 11.64
CA PHE A 322 29.19 -1.35 12.78
C PHE A 322 27.69 -1.67 12.72
N LYS A 323 27.40 -2.93 12.41
CA LYS A 323 26.05 -3.49 12.32
C LYS A 323 25.69 -4.25 13.59
N VAL A 324 24.48 -4.03 14.08
CA VAL A 324 23.89 -4.74 15.22
C VAL A 324 22.61 -5.38 14.73
N PHE A 325 22.47 -6.68 14.89
CA PHE A 325 21.33 -7.42 14.38
C PHE A 325 20.39 -7.89 15.50
N THR A 326 19.09 -7.99 15.20
CA THR A 326 18.04 -8.59 16.05
C THR A 326 17.28 -9.66 15.26
N ASP A 327 16.71 -10.65 15.95
CA ASP A 327 15.92 -11.76 15.39
C ASP A 327 14.44 -11.42 15.14
N ASN A 328 14.05 -10.17 15.39
CA ASN A 328 12.64 -9.77 15.49
C ASN A 328 11.93 -9.50 14.14
N GLN A 329 12.09 -10.37 13.15
CA GLN A 329 11.29 -10.34 11.91
C GLN A 329 10.40 -11.57 11.74
N LEU A 330 10.65 -12.65 12.49
CA LEU A 330 9.86 -13.86 12.37
C LEU A 330 8.63 -13.82 13.28
N SER A 331 7.44 -13.57 12.72
CA SER A 331 6.19 -13.70 13.46
C SER A 331 5.63 -15.12 13.35
N ASN A 332 4.88 -15.57 14.36
CA ASN A 332 4.14 -16.83 14.27
C ASN A 332 2.93 -16.66 13.34
N VAL A 333 3.13 -16.86 12.04
CA VAL A 333 2.10 -16.72 11.00
C VAL A 333 1.02 -17.81 11.07
N ALA A 334 1.18 -18.84 11.91
CA ALA A 334 0.12 -19.82 12.18
C ALA A 334 -0.86 -19.36 13.27
N LEU A 335 -0.52 -18.35 14.06
CA LEU A 335 -1.32 -17.92 15.22
C LEU A 335 -2.73 -17.48 14.79
N HIS A 336 -3.73 -18.02 15.48
CA HIS A 336 -5.17 -17.81 15.27
C HIS A 336 -5.69 -18.14 13.87
N LYS A 337 -4.93 -18.89 13.08
CA LYS A 337 -5.32 -19.28 11.73
C LYS A 337 -6.32 -20.43 11.72
N ASN A 338 -7.04 -20.55 10.61
CA ASN A 338 -8.02 -21.62 10.42
C ASN A 338 -7.33 -22.98 10.33
N ALA A 339 -7.83 -23.95 11.09
CA ALA A 339 -7.27 -25.29 11.11
C ALA A 339 -8.35 -26.36 10.91
N GLU A 340 -7.95 -27.48 10.32
CA GLU A 340 -8.76 -28.67 10.07
C GLU A 340 -8.03 -29.92 10.57
N GLN A 341 -8.77 -31.00 10.82
CA GLN A 341 -8.19 -32.25 11.34
C GLN A 341 -8.96 -33.50 10.91
N SER A 342 -8.29 -34.65 10.94
CA SER A 342 -8.85 -35.95 10.51
C SER A 342 -9.83 -36.58 11.50
N GLY A 343 -9.86 -36.11 12.75
CA GLY A 343 -10.69 -36.62 13.83
C GLY A 343 -10.31 -35.99 15.18
N GLY A 344 -10.88 -36.50 16.27
CA GLY A 344 -10.63 -35.95 17.61
C GLY A 344 -11.85 -35.24 18.21
N SER A 345 -11.84 -35.05 19.53
CA SER A 345 -12.95 -34.41 20.26
C SER A 345 -12.72 -32.92 20.51
N ASN A 346 -11.49 -32.44 20.40
CA ASN A 346 -11.14 -31.04 20.64
C ASN A 346 -11.13 -30.25 19.33
N ALA A 347 -11.34 -28.93 19.40
CA ALA A 347 -11.37 -28.09 18.20
C ALA A 347 -9.98 -27.95 17.56
N PRO A 348 -9.86 -27.95 16.22
CA PRO A 348 -8.58 -27.91 15.54
C PRO A 348 -7.79 -26.62 15.76
N GLY A 349 -8.47 -25.47 15.91
CA GLY A 349 -7.83 -24.18 16.14
C GLY A 349 -7.10 -24.04 17.49
N LEU A 350 -7.29 -24.98 18.41
CA LEU A 350 -6.60 -24.98 19.71
C LEU A 350 -5.10 -25.30 19.63
N ALA A 351 -4.61 -25.76 18.48
CA ALA A 351 -3.18 -25.98 18.26
C ALA A 351 -2.45 -24.72 17.76
N VAL A 352 -3.15 -23.61 17.58
CA VAL A 352 -2.59 -22.35 17.07
C VAL A 352 -3.19 -21.16 17.82
N ASP A 353 -3.59 -21.35 19.07
CA ASP A 353 -4.26 -20.31 19.86
C ASP A 353 -3.30 -19.55 20.77
N GLY A 354 -2.02 -19.94 20.81
CA GLY A 354 -1.00 -19.35 21.66
C GLY A 354 -1.06 -19.82 23.12
N ASP A 355 -1.99 -20.69 23.49
CA ASP A 355 -2.11 -21.25 24.85
C ASP A 355 -1.66 -22.72 24.88
N THR A 356 -0.44 -22.93 25.36
CA THR A 356 0.17 -24.27 25.55
C THR A 356 -0.60 -25.22 26.48
N LYS A 357 -1.66 -24.75 27.15
CA LYS A 357 -2.53 -25.55 28.02
C LYS A 357 -3.77 -26.09 27.32
N THR A 358 -4.10 -25.58 26.13
CA THR A 358 -5.12 -26.14 25.24
C THR A 358 -4.45 -27.07 24.22
N PHE A 359 -5.25 -27.90 23.54
CA PHE A 359 -4.72 -28.81 22.53
C PHE A 359 -5.78 -29.26 21.53
N SER A 360 -5.38 -29.38 20.28
CA SER A 360 -6.14 -29.98 19.18
C SER A 360 -6.10 -31.52 19.22
N GLY A 361 -7.00 -32.16 18.47
CA GLY A 361 -7.06 -33.62 18.34
C GLY A 361 -7.81 -34.30 19.47
N ASN A 362 -7.09 -35.08 20.28
CA ASN A 362 -7.62 -36.02 21.28
C ASN A 362 -8.30 -37.25 20.63
N THR A 363 -7.49 -38.09 19.97
CA THR A 363 -7.95 -39.33 19.32
C THR A 363 -7.00 -40.50 19.50
N GLY A 364 -7.54 -41.72 19.59
CA GLY A 364 -6.75 -42.96 19.60
C GLY A 364 -6.43 -43.52 18.21
N SER A 365 -6.89 -42.86 17.15
CA SER A 365 -6.72 -43.29 15.76
C SER A 365 -5.42 -42.73 15.17
N PHE A 366 -4.64 -43.59 14.52
CA PHE A 366 -3.41 -43.23 13.82
C PHE A 366 -3.45 -43.80 12.39
N PRO A 367 -2.94 -43.08 11.36
CA PRO A 367 -2.39 -41.73 11.44
C PRO A 367 -3.46 -40.66 11.74
N TYR A 368 -3.10 -39.66 12.53
CA TYR A 368 -3.91 -38.47 12.79
C TYR A 368 -3.28 -37.30 12.05
N TRP A 369 -4.04 -36.59 11.23
CA TRP A 369 -3.56 -35.38 10.56
C TRP A 369 -4.31 -34.16 11.07
N TRP A 370 -3.56 -33.05 11.16
CA TRP A 370 -4.02 -31.72 11.47
C TRP A 370 -3.39 -30.76 10.46
N THR A 371 -4.12 -29.76 9.99
CA THR A 371 -3.67 -28.84 8.96
C THR A 371 -4.06 -27.42 9.33
N VAL A 372 -3.14 -26.47 9.19
CA VAL A 372 -3.40 -25.02 9.31
C VAL A 372 -3.32 -24.37 7.92
N ASP A 373 -4.25 -23.47 7.66
CA ASP A 373 -4.29 -22.59 6.50
C ASP A 373 -3.81 -21.20 6.93
N LEU A 374 -2.63 -20.79 6.47
CA LEU A 374 -1.99 -19.55 6.87
C LEU A 374 -2.74 -18.30 6.34
N GLY A 375 -3.65 -18.49 5.39
CA GLY A 375 -4.46 -17.42 4.78
C GLY A 375 -3.74 -16.61 3.70
N SER A 376 -2.41 -16.73 3.60
CA SER A 376 -1.56 -16.15 2.56
C SER A 376 -0.38 -17.09 2.29
N ILE A 377 0.35 -16.86 1.20
CA ILE A 377 1.63 -17.55 0.96
C ILE A 377 2.70 -16.85 1.79
N TYR A 378 3.38 -17.60 2.63
CA TYR A 378 4.50 -17.12 3.45
C TYR A 378 5.78 -17.87 3.10
N ASN A 379 6.93 -17.18 3.16
CA ASN A 379 8.23 -17.83 3.23
C ASN A 379 8.54 -18.17 4.70
N VAL A 380 8.16 -19.37 5.11
CA VAL A 380 8.33 -19.87 6.47
C VAL A 380 9.78 -20.32 6.67
N LYS A 381 10.42 -19.77 7.70
CA LYS A 381 11.82 -20.01 8.07
C LYS A 381 12.00 -20.97 9.23
N LYS A 382 10.97 -21.18 10.06
CA LYS A 382 11.05 -22.07 11.22
C LYS A 382 9.69 -22.67 11.58
N LEU A 383 9.68 -23.92 11.99
CA LEU A 383 8.52 -24.66 12.46
C LEU A 383 8.74 -25.16 13.88
N GLU A 384 7.72 -25.07 14.73
CA GLU A 384 7.75 -25.62 16.08
C GLU A 384 6.49 -26.43 16.39
N ILE A 385 6.69 -27.55 17.09
CA ILE A 385 5.61 -28.30 17.74
C ILE A 385 5.94 -28.39 19.23
N GLU A 386 5.02 -27.95 20.07
CA GLU A 386 5.12 -28.11 21.51
C GLU A 386 4.25 -29.27 21.98
N TRP A 387 4.84 -30.20 22.72
CA TRP A 387 4.18 -31.39 23.24
C TRP A 387 3.76 -31.22 24.72
N GLU A 388 2.90 -32.11 25.19
CA GLU A 388 2.29 -32.02 26.53
C GLU A 388 3.34 -32.20 27.66
N ASP A 389 3.33 -31.34 28.67
CA ASP A 389 4.10 -31.54 29.90
C ASP A 389 3.47 -32.67 30.72
N LEU A 390 4.15 -33.82 30.78
CA LEU A 390 3.64 -35.01 31.45
C LEU A 390 4.58 -35.59 32.50
N LYS A 391 3.99 -35.79 33.69
CA LYS A 391 4.67 -36.39 34.85
C LYS A 391 3.99 -37.70 35.24
N ASP A 392 4.76 -38.79 35.32
CA ASP A 392 4.35 -40.00 36.03
C ASP A 392 5.09 -40.05 37.39
N LYS A 393 4.39 -39.61 38.44
CA LYS A 393 4.94 -39.39 39.79
C LYS A 393 6.05 -38.34 39.76
N ASP A 394 7.29 -38.71 40.10
CA ASP A 394 8.46 -37.82 40.19
C ASP A 394 9.39 -37.97 38.97
N ILE A 395 8.92 -38.57 37.87
CA ILE A 395 9.72 -38.80 36.65
C ILE A 395 9.10 -37.99 35.50
N ASP A 396 9.88 -37.07 34.95
CA ASP A 396 9.58 -36.39 33.69
C ASP A 396 9.77 -37.40 32.54
N LEU A 397 8.71 -37.64 31.76
CA LEU A 397 8.72 -38.64 30.69
C LEU A 397 9.16 -37.96 29.39
N ALA A 398 10.30 -38.39 28.85
CA ALA A 398 10.73 -37.95 27.53
C ALA A 398 9.81 -38.52 26.43
N GLU A 399 9.34 -37.68 25.50
CA GLU A 399 8.42 -38.11 24.43
C GLU A 399 9.14 -38.23 23.08
N ASP A 400 8.85 -39.30 22.33
CA ASP A 400 9.39 -39.58 21.00
C ASP A 400 8.26 -39.78 19.97
N TRP A 401 7.35 -38.80 19.88
CA TRP A 401 6.25 -38.82 18.91
C TRP A 401 6.76 -39.09 17.49
N LYS A 402 6.03 -39.93 16.74
CA LYS A 402 6.33 -40.20 15.33
C LYS A 402 5.39 -39.36 14.48
N TYR A 403 5.94 -38.48 13.65
CA TYR A 403 5.16 -37.55 12.86
C TYR A 403 5.88 -37.10 11.59
N THR A 404 5.12 -36.54 10.65
CA THR A 404 5.65 -35.78 9.52
C THR A 404 5.05 -34.38 9.52
N ILE A 405 5.78 -33.41 8.98
CA ILE A 405 5.23 -32.10 8.64
C ILE A 405 5.34 -31.94 7.13
N GLU A 406 4.22 -31.67 6.49
CA GLU A 406 4.09 -31.44 5.05
C GLU A 406 3.59 -30.00 4.81
N TYR A 407 3.95 -29.40 3.70
CA TYR A 407 3.50 -28.06 3.32
C TYR A 407 2.96 -28.05 1.90
N SER A 408 2.21 -26.99 1.58
CA SER A 408 1.62 -26.77 0.27
C SER A 408 1.63 -25.28 -0.07
N GLY A 409 2.22 -24.92 -1.22
CA GLY A 409 2.14 -23.57 -1.78
C GLY A 409 0.85 -23.32 -2.56
N ASP A 410 0.22 -24.37 -3.11
CA ASP A 410 -0.90 -24.27 -4.06
C ASP A 410 -2.29 -24.46 -3.42
N GLY A 411 -2.41 -24.12 -2.14
CA GLY A 411 -3.67 -24.19 -1.40
C GLY A 411 -4.10 -25.62 -1.02
N GLY A 412 -3.17 -26.57 -0.98
CA GLY A 412 -3.39 -27.94 -0.53
C GLY A 412 -3.62 -28.96 -1.65
N LYS A 413 -3.35 -28.62 -2.92
CA LYS A 413 -3.49 -29.55 -4.06
C LYS A 413 -2.30 -30.51 -4.11
N ASN A 414 -1.10 -30.00 -3.89
CA ASN A 414 0.13 -30.79 -3.77
C ASN A 414 0.76 -30.59 -2.39
N TRP A 415 1.32 -31.66 -1.83
CA TRP A 415 1.95 -31.67 -0.51
C TRP A 415 3.40 -32.15 -0.62
N VAL A 416 4.30 -31.42 0.01
CA VAL A 416 5.75 -31.72 0.06
C VAL A 416 6.16 -31.88 1.51
N THR A 417 6.96 -32.88 1.83
CA THR A 417 7.43 -33.14 3.21
C THR A 417 8.55 -32.16 3.58
N ALA A 418 8.34 -31.34 4.63
CA ALA A 418 9.36 -30.49 5.24
C ALA A 418 10.13 -31.24 6.34
N VAL A 419 9.42 -32.05 7.15
CA VAL A 419 10.00 -32.80 8.27
C VAL A 419 9.47 -34.23 8.24
N ASP A 420 10.35 -35.22 8.37
CA ASP A 420 9.98 -36.64 8.49
C ASP A 420 10.63 -37.26 9.73
N TYR A 421 9.82 -37.48 10.75
CA TYR A 421 10.16 -38.22 11.95
C TYR A 421 9.24 -39.45 12.14
N SER A 422 8.80 -40.06 11.03
CA SER A 422 7.94 -41.24 11.05
C SER A 422 8.64 -42.51 11.56
N GLN A 423 9.98 -42.57 11.47
CA GLN A 423 10.78 -43.71 11.91
C GLN A 423 11.55 -43.41 13.21
N GLU A 424 12.25 -42.29 13.24
CA GLU A 424 13.07 -41.84 14.36
C GLU A 424 12.75 -40.37 14.63
N SER A 425 12.62 -40.00 15.90
CA SER A 425 12.26 -38.64 16.31
C SER A 425 13.16 -38.20 17.46
N PRO A 426 13.49 -36.89 17.54
CA PRO A 426 14.18 -36.36 18.71
C PRO A 426 13.32 -36.57 19.96
N TYR A 427 13.96 -36.86 21.10
CA TYR A 427 13.25 -36.91 22.38
C TYR A 427 13.02 -35.48 22.87
N THR A 428 11.81 -35.16 23.31
CA THR A 428 11.58 -34.00 24.19
C THR A 428 11.84 -34.42 25.64
N ASP A 429 12.29 -33.51 26.49
CA ASP A 429 12.43 -33.75 27.93
C ASP A 429 11.80 -32.57 28.67
N PRO A 430 10.72 -32.78 29.46
CA PRO A 430 10.06 -31.71 30.21
C PRO A 430 10.99 -30.86 31.10
N ALA A 431 12.17 -31.39 31.48
CA ALA A 431 13.17 -30.65 32.24
C ALA A 431 14.05 -29.71 31.39
N SER A 432 14.12 -29.90 30.07
CA SER A 432 14.98 -29.11 29.17
C SER A 432 14.24 -28.43 28.01
N SER A 433 13.32 -29.12 27.32
CA SER A 433 12.42 -28.52 26.33
C SER A 433 11.30 -29.50 25.94
N LEU A 434 10.07 -28.99 25.90
CA LEU A 434 8.89 -29.66 25.31
C LEU A 434 8.69 -29.29 23.83
N VAL A 435 9.48 -28.35 23.32
CA VAL A 435 9.39 -27.83 21.97
C VAL A 435 10.36 -28.57 21.06
N GLN A 436 9.85 -29.06 19.94
CA GLN A 436 10.64 -29.54 18.82
C GLN A 436 10.64 -28.50 17.73
N THR A 437 11.84 -28.12 17.30
CA THR A 437 12.08 -27.07 16.32
C THR A 437 12.68 -27.66 15.06
N ALA A 438 12.28 -27.15 13.90
CA ALA A 438 12.94 -27.38 12.62
C ALA A 438 13.13 -26.05 11.89
N ASP A 439 14.37 -25.73 11.53
CA ASP A 439 14.66 -24.63 10.61
C ASP A 439 14.32 -25.09 9.19
N VAL A 440 13.61 -24.24 8.45
CA VAL A 440 13.10 -24.52 7.10
C VAL A 440 13.28 -23.30 6.20
N ASP A 441 13.08 -23.47 4.89
CA ASP A 441 12.95 -22.35 3.95
C ASP A 441 11.90 -22.76 2.92
N ILE A 442 10.62 -22.60 3.29
CA ILE A 442 9.49 -23.14 2.54
C ILE A 442 8.47 -22.05 2.24
N GLU A 443 8.17 -21.89 0.95
CA GLU A 443 7.07 -21.05 0.50
C GLU A 443 5.77 -21.86 0.56
N CYS A 444 4.85 -21.46 1.45
CA CYS A 444 3.62 -22.23 1.67
C CYS A 444 2.43 -21.37 2.10
N SER A 445 1.22 -21.83 1.72
CA SER A 445 -0.05 -21.31 2.24
C SER A 445 -0.71 -22.26 3.24
N LYS A 446 -0.33 -23.55 3.25
CA LYS A 446 -0.82 -24.53 4.22
C LYS A 446 0.29 -25.40 4.76
N ILE A 447 0.16 -25.80 6.03
CA ILE A 447 1.04 -26.76 6.71
C ILE A 447 0.20 -27.86 7.34
N ARG A 448 0.62 -29.11 7.19
CA ARG A 448 -0.02 -30.30 7.74
C ARG A 448 0.95 -31.04 8.64
N VAL A 449 0.52 -31.31 9.86
CA VAL A 449 1.17 -32.24 10.78
C VAL A 449 0.44 -33.57 10.73
N THR A 450 1.15 -34.66 10.45
CA THR A 450 0.61 -36.02 10.50
C THR A 450 1.32 -36.82 11.58
N ILE A 451 0.64 -37.07 12.71
CA ILE A 451 1.12 -37.98 13.76
C ILE A 451 0.91 -39.42 13.29
N THR A 452 2.00 -40.10 12.97
CA THR A 452 2.03 -41.44 12.39
C THR A 452 2.06 -42.55 13.43
N GLY A 453 2.53 -42.26 14.65
CA GLY A 453 2.69 -43.25 15.72
C GLY A 453 2.79 -42.65 17.11
N LYS A 454 2.57 -43.52 18.11
CA LYS A 454 2.62 -43.17 19.54
C LYS A 454 4.06 -43.13 20.07
N PRO A 455 4.34 -42.40 21.15
CA PRO A 455 5.60 -42.47 21.85
C PRO A 455 5.87 -43.89 22.37
N SER A 456 7.12 -44.34 22.29
CA SER A 456 7.58 -45.68 22.66
C SER A 456 7.27 -46.01 24.12
N GLN A 457 7.26 -45.01 25.00
CA GLN A 457 6.98 -45.17 26.43
C GLN A 457 5.48 -45.06 26.79
N ARG A 458 4.62 -44.66 25.84
CA ARG A 458 3.18 -44.42 26.09
C ARG A 458 2.28 -45.18 25.08
N PRO A 459 2.10 -46.51 25.24
CA PRO A 459 1.28 -47.31 24.31
C PRO A 459 -0.22 -46.92 24.30
N LEU A 460 -0.67 -46.17 25.31
CA LEU A 460 -2.05 -45.67 25.44
C LEU A 460 -2.19 -44.16 25.12
N ALA A 461 -1.17 -43.51 24.56
CA ALA A 461 -1.26 -42.10 24.19
C ALA A 461 -2.34 -41.84 23.11
N TRP A 462 -2.99 -40.70 23.22
CA TRP A 462 -3.89 -40.14 22.21
C TRP A 462 -3.13 -39.08 21.41
N ALA A 463 -3.36 -39.03 20.10
CA ALA A 463 -2.81 -37.98 19.23
C ALA A 463 -3.40 -36.63 19.64
N ILE A 464 -2.51 -35.72 20.05
CA ILE A 464 -2.81 -34.35 20.46
C ILE A 464 -1.73 -33.43 19.90
N ILE A 465 -2.09 -32.18 19.66
CA ILE A 465 -1.14 -31.10 19.34
C ILE A 465 -1.48 -29.93 20.25
N PRO A 466 -0.73 -29.72 21.34
CA PRO A 466 -0.89 -28.57 22.23
C PRO A 466 -0.70 -27.25 21.50
N GLU A 467 0.46 -27.02 20.90
CA GLU A 467 0.71 -25.80 20.15
C GLU A 467 1.63 -26.08 18.96
N PHE A 468 1.32 -25.44 17.84
CA PHE A 468 2.08 -25.45 16.59
C PHE A 468 2.38 -24.02 16.20
N ARG A 469 3.64 -23.74 15.88
CA ARG A 469 4.08 -22.41 15.43
C ARG A 469 4.77 -22.52 14.09
N ALA A 470 4.44 -21.60 13.18
CA ALA A 470 5.15 -21.44 11.92
C ALA A 470 5.64 -20.00 11.88
N PHE A 471 6.94 -19.82 11.73
CA PHE A 471 7.62 -18.55 11.81
C PHE A 471 8.09 -18.15 10.41
N ALA A 472 7.58 -17.03 9.92
CA ALA A 472 7.96 -16.45 8.63
C ALA A 472 8.33 -14.98 8.84
N VAL A 473 9.12 -14.41 7.93
CA VAL A 473 9.28 -12.95 7.89
C VAL A 473 7.91 -12.38 7.58
N ASP A 474 7.28 -11.83 8.60
CA ASP A 474 5.94 -11.32 8.48
C ASP A 474 6.05 -9.92 7.90
N THR A 475 5.78 -9.80 6.59
CA THR A 475 5.55 -8.50 5.96
C THR A 475 4.19 -7.93 6.37
N SER A 476 3.30 -8.76 6.93
CA SER A 476 2.26 -8.25 7.82
C SER A 476 2.93 -7.97 9.16
N VAL A 477 2.73 -6.78 9.70
CA VAL A 477 3.52 -6.37 10.84
C VAL A 477 3.31 -7.31 12.04
N PRO A 478 4.38 -7.76 12.72
CA PRO A 478 4.28 -8.35 14.05
C PRO A 478 3.72 -7.33 15.05
N THR A 479 2.60 -7.60 15.71
CA THR A 479 2.26 -6.89 16.95
C THR A 479 3.14 -7.42 18.08
N GLU A 480 4.39 -6.94 18.19
CA GLU A 480 5.24 -7.17 19.36
C GLU A 480 5.60 -5.87 20.08
N ALA A 481 5.71 -5.95 21.42
CA ALA A 481 6.07 -4.83 22.27
C ALA A 481 7.55 -4.47 22.06
N GLY A 482 7.80 -3.32 21.43
CA GLY A 482 9.13 -2.93 20.94
C GLY A 482 9.15 -2.59 19.45
N GLN A 483 8.00 -2.54 18.78
CA GLN A 483 7.81 -1.59 17.69
C GLN A 483 7.51 -0.22 18.30
N ASP A 484 8.08 0.84 17.73
CA ASP A 484 7.90 2.21 18.23
C ASP A 484 6.41 2.56 18.19
N LEU A 485 5.71 2.34 19.31
CA LEU A 485 4.28 2.60 19.51
C LEU A 485 4.00 4.11 19.57
N ASN A 486 4.84 4.95 18.95
CA ASN A 486 4.51 6.32 18.59
C ASN A 486 3.68 6.31 17.30
N LEU A 487 2.55 5.62 17.34
CA LEU A 487 1.53 5.80 16.32
C LEU A 487 0.84 7.11 16.63
N ASP A 488 1.53 8.23 16.42
CA ASP A 488 0.96 9.53 16.68
C ASP A 488 -0.21 9.72 15.71
N LEU A 489 -1.40 9.38 16.21
CA LEU A 489 -2.63 9.39 15.44
C LEU A 489 -3.03 10.81 15.11
N ALA A 490 -2.51 11.79 15.86
CA ALA A 490 -2.71 13.20 15.63
C ALA A 490 -1.97 13.68 14.36
N PHE A 491 -0.88 13.01 13.94
CA PHE A 491 -0.04 13.53 12.87
C PHE A 491 -0.81 13.70 11.55
N GLY A 492 -0.79 14.93 11.03
CA GLY A 492 -1.50 15.37 9.84
C GLY A 492 -3.01 15.52 10.01
N GLN A 493 -3.62 15.26 11.17
CA GLN A 493 -5.07 15.29 11.34
C GLN A 493 -5.64 16.72 11.22
N PRO A 494 -6.81 16.91 10.58
CA PRO A 494 -7.61 18.11 10.73
C PRO A 494 -7.99 18.32 12.19
N VAL A 495 -8.03 19.59 12.61
CA VAL A 495 -8.29 19.94 14.01
C VAL A 495 -9.44 20.95 14.08
N GLU A 496 -10.52 20.55 14.74
CA GLU A 496 -11.60 21.45 15.12
C GLU A 496 -11.20 22.18 16.41
N ALA A 497 -10.88 23.46 16.30
CA ALA A 497 -10.61 24.31 17.45
C ALA A 497 -11.87 25.09 17.87
N SER A 498 -12.04 25.32 19.18
CA SER A 498 -13.15 26.15 19.70
C SER A 498 -13.16 27.57 19.11
N SER A 499 -11.97 28.13 18.93
CA SER A 499 -11.70 29.37 18.22
C SER A 499 -10.22 29.43 17.85
N THR A 500 -9.86 30.29 16.91
CA THR A 500 -8.47 30.50 16.51
C THR A 500 -8.19 31.99 16.38
N ALA A 501 -7.09 32.45 16.96
CA ALA A 501 -6.62 33.82 16.84
C ALA A 501 -6.10 34.13 15.42
N GLU A 502 -6.13 35.40 15.02
CA GLU A 502 -5.63 35.85 13.72
C GLU A 502 -4.16 35.42 13.51
N ASN A 503 -3.86 34.85 12.33
CA ASN A 503 -2.55 34.28 11.94
C ASN A 503 -2.16 32.93 12.58
N TYR A 504 -3.02 32.32 13.39
CA TYR A 504 -2.83 30.96 13.89
C TYR A 504 -3.75 29.98 13.15
N LYS A 505 -3.48 28.68 13.23
CA LYS A 505 -4.31 27.62 12.62
C LYS A 505 -4.47 26.46 13.61
N GLY A 506 -5.61 25.78 13.59
CA GLY A 506 -5.84 24.62 14.45
C GLY A 506 -4.89 23.48 14.11
N GLU A 507 -4.65 23.25 12.81
CA GLU A 507 -3.84 22.16 12.25
C GLU A 507 -2.33 22.32 12.52
N ALA A 508 -1.90 23.47 13.05
CA ALA A 508 -0.52 23.68 13.45
C ALA A 508 -0.09 22.78 14.62
N VAL A 509 -1.03 22.21 15.38
CA VAL A 509 -0.72 21.29 16.49
C VAL A 509 -0.52 19.85 16.04
N THR A 510 -0.74 19.55 14.75
CA THR A 510 -0.68 18.21 14.16
C THR A 510 0.25 18.13 12.96
N ASP A 511 0.98 19.18 12.61
CA ASP A 511 1.82 19.24 11.39
C ASP A 511 3.28 18.80 11.62
N ASN A 512 3.66 18.54 12.88
CA ASN A 512 5.02 18.22 13.33
C ASN A 512 6.05 19.30 12.96
N ASP A 513 5.61 20.56 12.88
CA ASP A 513 6.48 21.73 12.69
C ASP A 513 6.52 22.58 13.98
N PRO A 514 7.62 22.55 14.76
CA PRO A 514 7.71 23.30 16.00
C PRO A 514 7.73 24.84 15.80
N ALA A 515 7.78 25.32 14.54
CA ALA A 515 7.69 26.73 14.22
C ALA A 515 6.24 27.24 14.03
N THR A 516 5.26 26.34 13.98
CA THR A 516 3.84 26.67 13.89
C THR A 516 3.14 26.41 15.23
N SER A 517 2.01 27.08 15.46
CA SER A 517 1.25 26.89 16.69
C SER A 517 -0.23 27.26 16.51
N TRP A 518 -1.05 26.81 17.46
CA TRP A 518 -2.43 27.24 17.64
C TRP A 518 -2.58 28.11 18.89
N LYS A 519 -3.46 29.10 18.79
CA LYS A 519 -3.87 29.97 19.88
C LYS A 519 -5.38 30.25 19.81
N PRO A 520 -6.14 30.14 20.91
CA PRO A 520 -7.55 30.50 20.92
C PRO A 520 -7.74 32.02 20.76
N ALA A 521 -8.90 32.44 20.24
CA ALA A 521 -9.25 33.85 20.16
C ALA A 521 -9.38 34.48 21.57
N ALA A 522 -9.03 35.76 21.68
CA ALA A 522 -8.92 36.47 22.96
C ALA A 522 -10.28 36.72 23.64
N SER A 523 -10.83 35.70 24.32
CA SER A 523 -11.95 35.73 25.29
C SER A 523 -12.58 34.34 25.51
N GLU A 524 -12.05 33.29 24.88
CA GLU A 524 -12.69 31.96 24.86
C GLU A 524 -12.41 31.17 26.15
N GLU A 525 -13.47 30.84 26.90
CA GLU A 525 -13.41 29.91 28.03
C GLU A 525 -14.68 29.03 28.07
N PRO A 526 -14.57 27.69 27.95
CA PRO A 526 -13.34 26.91 27.78
C PRO A 526 -12.82 26.92 26.33
N ALA A 527 -11.51 26.70 26.15
CA ALA A 527 -10.91 26.50 24.83
C ALA A 527 -10.67 25.01 24.56
N TYR A 528 -10.81 24.54 23.31
CA TYR A 528 -10.56 23.13 22.98
C TYR A 528 -9.93 22.93 21.59
N LEU A 529 -9.26 21.78 21.45
CA LEU A 529 -8.81 21.19 20.19
C LEU A 529 -9.41 19.79 20.08
N GLN A 530 -10.04 19.48 18.97
CA GLN A 530 -10.76 18.22 18.72
C GLN A 530 -10.34 17.59 17.39
N ILE A 531 -10.23 16.26 17.38
CA ILE A 531 -9.89 15.46 16.20
C ILE A 531 -10.95 14.36 16.02
N ASP A 532 -11.46 14.22 14.79
CA ASP A 532 -12.22 13.04 14.33
C ASP A 532 -11.25 12.08 13.62
N LEU A 533 -11.11 10.85 14.12
CA LEU A 533 -10.25 9.82 13.56
C LEU A 533 -10.89 9.05 12.40
N GLY A 534 -12.14 9.35 12.06
CA GLY A 534 -12.95 8.69 11.03
C GLY A 534 -13.50 7.33 11.47
N ARG A 535 -12.79 6.61 12.35
CA ARG A 535 -13.17 5.32 12.92
C ARG A 535 -12.68 5.14 14.36
N GLU A 536 -13.07 4.05 15.00
CA GLU A 536 -12.65 3.73 16.36
C GLU A 536 -11.19 3.26 16.44
N PHE A 537 -10.43 3.89 17.34
CA PHE A 537 -9.09 3.49 17.78
C PHE A 537 -9.09 3.28 19.29
N ASN A 538 -8.29 2.32 19.73
CA ASN A 538 -8.01 2.07 21.14
C ASN A 538 -6.90 3.01 21.61
N ILE A 539 -7.27 4.17 22.17
CA ILE A 539 -6.35 5.23 22.59
C ILE A 539 -5.65 4.87 23.90
N ARG A 540 -4.33 5.09 23.99
CA ARG A 540 -3.48 4.56 25.07
C ARG A 540 -2.70 5.62 25.84
N ASN A 541 -2.44 6.76 25.23
CA ASN A 541 -1.73 7.86 25.86
C ASN A 541 -1.99 9.16 25.12
N HIS A 542 -1.56 10.27 25.71
CA HIS A 542 -1.54 11.57 25.06
C HIS A 542 -0.46 12.48 25.64
N LYS A 543 -0.20 13.59 24.96
CA LYS A 543 0.73 14.66 25.35
C LYS A 543 0.32 15.98 24.67
N VAL A 544 0.61 17.11 25.32
CA VAL A 544 0.47 18.45 24.73
C VAL A 544 1.81 19.18 24.85
N GLU A 545 2.21 19.87 23.78
CA GLU A 545 3.38 20.74 23.72
C GLU A 545 2.95 22.21 23.63
N PHE A 546 3.64 23.08 24.36
CA PHE A 546 3.36 24.52 24.38
C PHE A 546 4.56 25.33 23.86
N ALA A 547 4.30 26.49 23.25
CA ALA A 547 5.34 27.36 22.68
C ALA A 547 6.31 27.93 23.74
N GLU A 548 5.82 28.16 24.96
CA GLU A 548 6.63 28.49 26.13
C GLU A 548 6.27 27.57 27.29
N ASN A 549 7.21 27.35 28.22
CA ASN A 549 7.03 26.51 29.41
C ASN A 549 5.99 27.13 30.36
N THR A 550 4.73 26.96 30.00
CA THR A 550 3.56 27.52 30.67
C THR A 550 3.00 26.47 31.61
N SER A 551 3.72 26.30 32.73
CA SER A 551 3.27 25.58 33.94
C SER A 551 1.91 26.00 34.53
N LYS A 552 1.12 26.81 33.79
CA LYS A 552 -0.16 27.43 34.15
C LYS A 552 -1.36 26.90 33.34
N ASN A 553 -1.14 26.13 32.26
CA ASN A 553 -2.22 25.69 31.38
C ASN A 553 -2.60 24.23 31.65
N ASP A 554 -3.58 24.02 32.53
CA ASP A 554 -4.16 22.70 32.80
C ASP A 554 -5.11 22.30 31.66
N TYR A 555 -5.20 21.00 31.37
CA TYR A 555 -6.12 20.47 30.37
C TYR A 555 -6.78 19.16 30.79
N GLN A 556 -7.94 18.88 30.21
CA GLN A 556 -8.62 17.60 30.29
C GLN A 556 -8.48 16.88 28.94
N PHE A 557 -8.19 15.59 28.98
CA PHE A 557 -8.22 14.73 27.79
C PHE A 557 -9.51 13.94 27.78
N LEU A 558 -10.33 14.15 26.74
CA LEU A 558 -11.63 13.52 26.57
C LEU A 558 -11.66 12.69 25.29
N VAL A 559 -12.48 11.64 25.33
CA VAL A 559 -12.77 10.80 24.17
C VAL A 559 -14.26 10.57 23.99
N SER A 560 -14.69 10.28 22.76
CA SER A 560 -16.06 9.93 22.42
C SER A 560 -16.12 8.97 21.22
N SER A 561 -17.18 8.15 21.15
CA SER A 561 -17.50 7.33 19.97
C SER A 561 -18.47 8.03 19.00
N ASP A 562 -19.23 9.04 19.47
CA ASP A 562 -20.38 9.62 18.77
C ASP A 562 -20.35 11.15 18.67
N ASN A 563 -19.32 11.82 19.20
CA ASN A 563 -19.16 13.28 19.28
C ASN A 563 -20.21 13.98 20.18
N GLU A 564 -21.15 13.24 20.79
CA GLU A 564 -22.19 13.77 21.67
C GLU A 564 -21.89 13.47 23.15
N ASN A 565 -21.50 12.22 23.42
CA ASN A 565 -21.24 11.70 24.75
C ASN A 565 -19.73 11.59 24.98
N TRP A 566 -19.22 12.40 25.91
CA TRP A 566 -17.79 12.54 26.17
C TRP A 566 -17.37 11.94 27.50
N THR A 567 -16.28 11.19 27.50
CA THR A 567 -15.65 10.61 28.69
C THR A 567 -14.32 11.30 28.95
N ILE A 568 -14.13 11.82 30.17
CA ILE A 568 -12.84 12.37 30.62
C ILE A 568 -11.95 11.20 31.04
N LEU A 569 -10.81 11.02 30.38
CA LEU A 569 -9.84 9.96 30.70
C LEU A 569 -8.71 10.43 31.61
N SER A 570 -8.36 11.71 31.56
CA SER A 570 -7.37 12.29 32.47
C SER A 570 -7.53 13.80 32.61
N GLU A 571 -7.12 14.32 33.77
CA GLU A 571 -6.97 15.74 34.05
C GLU A 571 -5.48 15.99 34.33
N VAL A 572 -4.86 16.87 33.55
CA VAL A 572 -3.41 17.04 33.53
C VAL A 572 -3.06 18.48 33.88
N SER A 573 -2.13 18.62 34.84
CA SER A 573 -1.62 19.93 35.21
C SER A 573 -0.64 20.44 34.16
N GLY A 574 -0.60 21.76 33.92
CA GLY A 574 0.34 22.36 32.96
C GLY A 574 1.82 22.10 33.29
N GLN A 575 2.15 21.68 34.52
CA GLN A 575 3.51 21.31 34.92
C GLN A 575 3.97 19.95 34.38
N THR A 576 3.03 19.06 34.04
CA THR A 576 3.29 17.68 33.59
C THR A 576 2.78 17.44 32.17
N ALA A 577 2.27 18.48 31.50
CA ALA A 577 1.60 18.37 30.21
C ALA A 577 2.51 17.91 29.05
N GLU A 578 3.81 18.24 29.14
CA GLU A 578 4.82 17.83 28.16
C GLU A 578 5.31 16.38 28.40
N GLU A 579 4.89 15.72 29.48
CA GLU A 579 5.14 14.31 29.71
C GLU A 579 4.10 13.45 28.96
N LYS A 580 4.50 12.25 28.51
CA LYS A 580 3.58 11.29 27.89
C LYS A 580 2.67 10.67 28.96
N ILE A 581 1.39 11.01 28.94
CA ILE A 581 0.41 10.58 29.95
C ILE A 581 -0.25 9.28 29.50
N LYS A 582 -0.01 8.19 30.24
CA LYS A 582 -0.69 6.90 30.01
C LYS A 582 -2.13 6.95 30.50
N ILE A 583 -3.04 6.38 29.72
CA ILE A 583 -4.45 6.21 30.07
C ILE A 583 -4.86 4.73 29.90
N PRO A 584 -5.95 4.29 30.55
CA PRO A 584 -6.54 3.00 30.21
C PRO A 584 -6.90 2.97 28.72
N GLU A 585 -6.55 1.88 28.05
CA GLU A 585 -6.87 1.69 26.64
C GLU A 585 -8.38 1.81 26.42
N THR A 586 -8.79 2.83 25.66
CA THR A 586 -10.19 3.21 25.51
C THR A 586 -10.55 3.36 24.02
N PRO A 587 -11.54 2.61 23.51
CA PRO A 587 -12.06 2.80 22.16
C PRO A 587 -12.66 4.19 21.99
N ALA A 588 -12.26 4.90 20.94
CA ALA A 588 -12.75 6.23 20.63
C ALA A 588 -12.61 6.54 19.15
N LYS A 589 -13.58 7.30 18.61
CA LYS A 589 -13.51 7.92 17.28
C LYS A 589 -13.10 9.39 17.35
N TYR A 590 -13.50 10.06 18.43
CA TYR A 590 -13.25 11.48 18.65
C TYR A 590 -12.35 11.66 19.87
N VAL A 591 -11.39 12.58 19.75
CA VAL A 591 -10.46 12.97 20.83
C VAL A 591 -10.54 14.47 21.02
N ARG A 592 -10.53 14.94 22.27
CA ARG A 592 -10.58 16.37 22.61
C ARG A 592 -9.63 16.73 23.74
N PHE A 593 -8.83 17.77 23.52
CA PHE A 593 -8.01 18.43 24.54
C PHE A 593 -8.75 19.71 24.97
N LEU A 594 -9.23 19.74 26.22
CA LEU A 594 -10.07 20.82 26.76
C LEU A 594 -9.31 21.63 27.81
N PHE A 595 -9.06 22.91 27.53
CA PHE A 595 -8.47 23.87 28.44
C PHE A 595 -9.60 24.64 29.14
N THR A 596 -9.88 24.27 30.40
CA THR A 596 -11.05 24.80 31.12
C THR A 596 -10.87 26.24 31.60
N ASN A 597 -9.64 26.63 31.96
CA ASN A 597 -9.27 27.99 32.37
C ASN A 597 -7.95 28.37 31.69
N PRO A 598 -7.94 28.55 30.35
CA PRO A 598 -6.72 28.82 29.60
C PRO A 598 -6.10 30.14 30.07
N SER A 599 -4.78 30.18 30.23
CA SER A 599 -4.10 31.45 30.46
C SER A 599 -4.19 32.34 29.20
N ALA A 600 -4.07 33.66 29.39
CA ALA A 600 -4.07 34.62 28.27
C ALA A 600 -2.92 34.39 27.26
N ASP A 601 -1.90 33.63 27.68
CA ASP A 601 -0.71 33.29 26.91
C ASP A 601 -0.76 31.83 26.42
N LEU A 602 -1.91 31.14 26.44
CA LEU A 602 -2.03 29.78 25.89
C LEU A 602 -1.66 29.77 24.40
N GLU A 603 -0.67 28.94 24.08
CA GLU A 603 -0.21 28.69 22.71
C GLU A 603 0.33 27.26 22.64
N VAL A 604 -0.30 26.43 21.81
CA VAL A 604 -0.03 24.98 21.67
C VAL A 604 0.75 24.76 20.38
N THR A 605 1.89 24.08 20.46
CA THR A 605 2.73 23.73 19.29
C THR A 605 2.53 22.29 18.86
N GLY A 606 1.98 21.42 19.71
CA GLY A 606 1.80 20.02 19.38
C GLY A 606 0.77 19.35 20.27
N ILE A 607 -0.02 18.46 19.71
CA ILE A 607 -0.79 17.45 20.45
C ILE A 607 -0.45 16.09 19.88
N HIS A 608 -0.28 15.12 20.78
CA HIS A 608 0.13 13.76 20.41
C HIS A 608 -0.73 12.77 21.15
N PHE A 609 -1.11 11.69 20.48
CA PHE A 609 -1.72 10.54 21.15
C PHE A 609 -1.57 9.29 20.30
N ASP A 610 -1.32 8.17 20.98
CA ASP A 610 -1.21 6.88 20.32
C ASP A 610 -2.46 6.03 20.54
N GLY A 611 -2.75 5.19 19.57
CA GLY A 611 -3.74 4.13 19.69
C GLY A 611 -3.53 3.05 18.65
N LEU A 612 -4.25 1.94 18.77
CA LEU A 612 -4.34 0.95 17.69
C LEU A 612 -5.71 1.00 17.06
N ASP A 613 -5.80 0.65 15.77
CA ASP A 613 -7.10 0.45 15.13
C ASP A 613 -7.90 -0.57 15.95
N ALA A 614 -9.16 -0.25 16.26
CA ALA A 614 -9.98 -1.15 17.07
C ALA A 614 -10.38 -2.42 16.31
N GLY A 615 -10.10 -2.51 15.00
CA GLY A 615 -10.43 -3.66 14.15
C GLY A 615 -11.93 -3.85 13.97
N VAL A 616 -12.72 -2.82 14.28
CA VAL A 616 -14.18 -2.86 14.18
C VAL A 616 -14.55 -2.68 12.70
N PRO A 617 -15.24 -3.66 12.07
CA PRO A 617 -15.75 -3.50 10.72
C PRO A 617 -16.60 -2.24 10.64
N SER A 618 -16.37 -1.41 9.61
CA SER A 618 -17.20 -0.22 9.40
C SER A 618 -18.61 -0.59 8.92
N GLY A 619 -18.79 -1.81 8.40
CA GLY A 619 -20.03 -2.27 7.79
C GLY A 619 -20.31 -1.61 6.44
N LYS A 620 -19.32 -0.90 5.89
CA LYS A 620 -19.39 -0.21 4.60
C LYS A 620 -19.17 -1.18 3.45
N ASN A 621 -19.73 -0.84 2.29
CA ASN A 621 -19.38 -1.44 1.01
C ASN A 621 -18.57 -0.42 0.23
N ILE A 622 -17.26 -0.66 0.13
CA ILE A 622 -16.30 0.27 -0.43
C ILE A 622 -16.07 -0.07 -1.91
N LEU A 623 -16.15 0.94 -2.77
CA LEU A 623 -15.76 0.85 -4.17
C LEU A 623 -14.69 1.88 -4.48
N ILE A 624 -13.52 1.43 -4.91
CA ILE A 624 -12.44 2.27 -5.40
C ILE A 624 -12.58 2.41 -6.92
N LEU A 625 -12.67 3.63 -7.42
CA LEU A 625 -12.69 3.95 -8.86
C LEU A 625 -11.34 4.55 -9.24
N ALA A 626 -10.56 3.81 -10.02
CA ALA A 626 -9.25 4.20 -10.51
C ALA A 626 -9.28 4.42 -12.03
N PRO A 627 -8.74 5.54 -12.54
CA PRO A 627 -8.62 5.77 -13.98
C PRO A 627 -7.73 4.74 -14.66
N HIS A 628 -6.54 4.51 -14.10
CA HIS A 628 -5.50 3.63 -14.63
C HIS A 628 -4.97 2.66 -13.54
N GLN A 629 -4.18 1.65 -13.96
CA GLN A 629 -3.56 0.64 -13.10
C GLN A 629 -2.36 1.20 -12.33
N ASP A 630 -2.56 1.57 -11.08
CA ASP A 630 -1.62 2.16 -10.10
C ASP A 630 -2.37 3.15 -9.21
N ASP A 631 -3.29 3.92 -9.82
CA ASP A 631 -4.07 4.97 -9.16
C ASP A 631 -4.85 4.47 -7.94
N GLU A 632 -5.33 3.22 -7.96
CA GLU A 632 -6.01 2.61 -6.82
C GLU A 632 -5.11 2.49 -5.59
N MET A 633 -3.82 2.21 -5.80
CA MET A 633 -2.82 2.07 -4.74
C MET A 633 -2.33 3.44 -4.29
N LEU A 634 -2.09 4.36 -5.23
CA LEU A 634 -1.67 5.73 -4.93
C LEU A 634 -2.68 6.41 -4.01
N MET A 635 -3.96 6.35 -4.38
CA MET A 635 -5.05 6.99 -3.67
C MET A 635 -5.49 6.23 -2.41
N ALA A 636 -5.69 4.91 -2.50
CA ALA A 636 -6.52 4.16 -1.55
C ALA A 636 -5.92 2.84 -1.05
N GLY A 637 -4.60 2.61 -1.19
CA GLY A 637 -3.95 1.39 -0.66
C GLY A 637 -4.19 1.16 0.83
N GLY A 638 -4.17 2.23 1.63
CA GLY A 638 -4.49 2.21 3.06
C GLY A 638 -5.95 1.91 3.34
N ILE A 639 -6.89 2.54 2.62
CA ILE A 639 -8.32 2.22 2.67
C ILE A 639 -8.56 0.74 2.39
N ILE A 640 -7.96 0.22 1.31
CA ILE A 640 -8.10 -1.17 0.89
C ILE A 640 -7.59 -2.11 1.99
N LYS A 641 -6.36 -1.91 2.48
CA LYS A 641 -5.79 -2.78 3.51
C LYS A 641 -6.57 -2.72 4.82
N ARG A 642 -7.03 -1.53 5.23
CA ARG A 642 -7.92 -1.37 6.40
C ARG A 642 -9.21 -2.16 6.24
N ALA A 643 -9.84 -2.09 5.07
CA ALA A 643 -11.09 -2.79 4.80
C ALA A 643 -10.89 -4.31 4.85
N VAL A 644 -9.82 -4.81 4.24
CA VAL A 644 -9.45 -6.23 4.27
C VAL A 644 -9.23 -6.71 5.70
N ASP A 645 -8.44 -5.99 6.50
CA ASP A 645 -8.12 -6.38 7.87
C ASP A 645 -9.34 -6.38 8.79
N ALA A 646 -10.28 -5.46 8.55
CA ALA A 646 -11.52 -5.37 9.30
C ALA A 646 -12.61 -6.33 8.76
N GLY A 647 -12.41 -6.96 7.61
CA GLY A 647 -13.41 -7.81 6.95
C GLY A 647 -14.57 -7.03 6.32
N ASP A 648 -14.36 -5.75 5.98
CA ASP A 648 -15.31 -4.95 5.19
C ASP A 648 -15.29 -5.39 3.71
N ASN A 649 -16.40 -5.15 3.01
CA ASN A 649 -16.49 -5.49 1.59
C ASN A 649 -15.85 -4.37 0.76
N VAL A 650 -14.77 -4.70 0.05
CA VAL A 650 -14.05 -3.76 -0.82
C VAL A 650 -13.94 -4.33 -2.23
N LYS A 651 -14.20 -3.46 -3.22
CA LYS A 651 -13.99 -3.72 -4.64
C LYS A 651 -13.20 -2.59 -5.27
N VAL A 652 -12.43 -2.92 -6.29
CA VAL A 652 -11.67 -1.96 -7.10
C VAL A 652 -12.17 -2.03 -8.54
N LEU A 653 -12.42 -0.89 -9.16
CA LEU A 653 -12.75 -0.76 -10.56
C LEU A 653 -11.72 0.13 -11.23
N LEU A 654 -11.13 -0.38 -12.30
CA LEU A 654 -10.20 0.34 -13.15
C LEU A 654 -10.89 0.68 -14.47
N ALA A 655 -11.03 1.97 -14.76
CA ALA A 655 -11.83 2.48 -15.87
C ALA A 655 -11.14 2.25 -17.23
N THR A 656 -9.84 2.48 -17.30
CA THR A 656 -9.04 2.29 -18.51
C THR A 656 -7.94 1.25 -18.28
N ASN A 657 -7.27 0.83 -19.36
CA ASN A 657 -6.19 -0.16 -19.32
C ASN A 657 -4.78 0.44 -19.23
N GLY A 658 -4.65 1.76 -19.05
CA GLY A 658 -3.33 2.36 -18.93
C GLY A 658 -2.43 2.11 -20.15
N ASP A 659 -3.06 1.87 -21.31
CA ASP A 659 -2.47 1.30 -22.52
C ASP A 659 -1.83 2.36 -23.40
N TYR A 660 -1.43 3.52 -22.85
CA TYR A 660 -0.76 4.61 -23.57
C TYR A 660 0.44 4.14 -24.42
N ASN A 661 1.16 3.10 -23.99
CA ASN A 661 2.31 2.50 -24.68
C ASN A 661 1.95 1.28 -25.55
N GLY A 662 0.68 0.88 -25.61
CA GLY A 662 0.17 -0.20 -26.46
C GLY A 662 -0.66 -1.22 -25.71
N GLN A 663 -1.45 -2.01 -26.46
CA GLN A 663 -2.36 -3.00 -25.89
C GLN A 663 -1.67 -4.04 -25.00
N GLY A 664 -0.48 -4.53 -25.40
CA GLY A 664 0.31 -5.47 -24.59
C GLY A 664 0.76 -4.85 -23.26
N SER A 665 1.14 -3.57 -23.26
CA SER A 665 1.43 -2.82 -22.03
C SER A 665 0.22 -2.76 -21.11
N GLY A 666 -0.98 -2.50 -21.66
CA GLY A 666 -2.21 -2.46 -20.86
C GLY A 666 -2.61 -3.82 -20.29
N GLN A 667 -2.48 -4.90 -21.08
CA GLN A 667 -2.69 -6.26 -20.57
C GLN A 667 -1.71 -6.62 -19.45
N GLY A 668 -0.50 -6.08 -19.53
CA GLY A 668 0.53 -6.21 -18.52
C GLY A 668 0.19 -5.49 -17.22
N ARG A 669 -0.21 -4.22 -17.33
CA ARG A 669 -0.66 -3.41 -16.20
C ARG A 669 -1.85 -4.05 -15.45
N ILE A 670 -2.76 -4.75 -16.14
CA ILE A 670 -3.83 -5.53 -15.49
C ILE A 670 -3.25 -6.55 -14.49
N VAL A 671 -2.17 -7.22 -14.86
CA VAL A 671 -1.47 -8.18 -13.98
C VAL A 671 -0.81 -7.47 -12.81
N GLU A 672 -0.17 -6.32 -13.06
CA GLU A 672 0.47 -5.51 -12.02
C GLU A 672 -0.53 -5.08 -10.93
N SER A 673 -1.68 -4.51 -11.31
CA SER A 673 -2.76 -4.18 -10.37
C SER A 673 -3.25 -5.39 -9.59
N ILE A 674 -3.45 -6.54 -10.24
CA ILE A 674 -3.87 -7.76 -9.55
C ILE A 674 -2.83 -8.19 -8.52
N ASN A 675 -1.55 -8.19 -8.87
CA ASN A 675 -0.46 -8.58 -7.98
C ASN A 675 -0.31 -7.60 -6.80
N ALA A 676 -0.34 -6.29 -7.09
CA ALA A 676 -0.23 -5.24 -6.08
C ALA A 676 -1.40 -5.27 -5.08
N LEU A 677 -2.63 -5.46 -5.57
CA LEU A 677 -3.80 -5.58 -4.71
C LEU A 677 -3.84 -6.91 -3.96
N ASN A 678 -3.30 -7.99 -4.55
CA ASN A 678 -3.13 -9.26 -3.85
C ASN A 678 -2.19 -9.15 -2.65
N ALA A 679 -1.11 -8.35 -2.76
CA ALA A 679 -0.22 -8.05 -1.64
C ALA A 679 -0.96 -7.37 -0.46
N LEU A 680 -2.11 -6.72 -0.71
CA LEU A 680 -2.97 -6.15 0.33
C LEU A 680 -4.08 -7.09 0.80
N GLY A 681 -4.17 -8.30 0.24
CA GLY A 681 -5.18 -9.31 0.56
C GLY A 681 -6.44 -9.28 -0.33
N LEU A 682 -6.48 -8.47 -1.40
CA LEU A 682 -7.57 -8.53 -2.38
C LEU A 682 -7.38 -9.67 -3.38
N THR A 683 -8.45 -10.43 -3.62
CA THR A 683 -8.44 -11.41 -4.71
C THR A 683 -8.84 -10.76 -6.03
N LYS A 684 -8.48 -11.37 -7.15
CA LYS A 684 -8.86 -10.89 -8.49
C LYS A 684 -10.38 -10.80 -8.73
N ASP A 685 -11.18 -11.49 -7.92
CA ASP A 685 -12.65 -11.44 -8.00
C ASP A 685 -13.21 -10.14 -7.41
N ASN A 686 -12.43 -9.43 -6.59
CA ASN A 686 -12.74 -8.11 -6.04
C ASN A 686 -12.34 -6.97 -6.99
N ILE A 687 -11.65 -7.26 -8.09
CA ILE A 687 -11.11 -6.28 -9.03
C ILE A 687 -11.99 -6.31 -10.29
N MET A 688 -12.25 -5.17 -10.90
CA MET A 688 -13.04 -5.03 -12.12
C MET A 688 -12.26 -4.13 -13.08
N PHE A 689 -12.20 -4.51 -14.36
CA PHE A 689 -11.57 -3.70 -15.40
C PHE A 689 -12.64 -3.32 -16.41
N LEU A 690 -12.97 -2.04 -16.61
CA LEU A 690 -13.90 -1.66 -17.67
C LEU A 690 -13.25 -1.79 -19.05
N GLY A 691 -11.92 -1.73 -19.12
CA GLY A 691 -11.15 -2.04 -20.32
C GLY A 691 -11.12 -0.93 -21.37
N TYR A 692 -11.47 0.31 -21.02
CA TYR A 692 -11.43 1.44 -21.95
C TYR A 692 -10.01 1.89 -22.26
N ALA A 693 -9.82 2.61 -23.37
CA ALA A 693 -8.51 3.10 -23.76
C ALA A 693 -8.03 4.24 -22.85
N ASP A 694 -6.72 4.32 -22.71
CA ASP A 694 -5.96 5.41 -22.13
C ASP A 694 -5.19 6.14 -23.25
N THR A 695 -5.22 7.46 -23.21
CA THR A 695 -4.45 8.29 -24.16
C THR A 695 -3.60 9.36 -23.47
N GLY A 696 -3.41 9.28 -22.15
CA GLY A 696 -2.65 10.21 -21.33
C GLY A 696 -3.32 11.58 -21.19
N GLY A 697 -2.78 12.43 -20.33
CA GLY A 697 -3.34 13.78 -20.14
C GLY A 697 -2.59 14.70 -19.18
N LEU A 698 -1.40 14.35 -18.69
CA LEU A 698 -0.63 15.24 -17.82
C LEU A 698 -0.08 16.41 -18.64
N GLY A 699 -0.43 17.62 -18.23
CA GLY A 699 -0.15 18.85 -18.97
C GLY A 699 1.29 19.02 -19.49
N GLY A 700 1.46 19.91 -20.48
CA GLY A 700 2.74 20.10 -21.19
C GLY A 700 2.50 20.13 -22.69
N THR A 701 3.05 19.15 -23.43
CA THR A 701 2.69 18.95 -24.86
C THR A 701 1.35 18.24 -25.02
N GLN A 702 0.87 17.55 -23.98
CA GLN A 702 -0.45 16.91 -23.95
C GLN A 702 -1.47 17.90 -23.38
N THR A 703 -2.69 17.86 -23.92
CA THR A 703 -3.80 18.74 -23.57
C THR A 703 -5.03 17.90 -23.22
N TYR A 704 -6.09 18.52 -22.72
CA TYR A 704 -7.35 17.82 -22.47
C TYR A 704 -7.91 17.11 -23.71
N TRP A 705 -7.58 17.59 -24.92
CA TRP A 705 -7.94 16.92 -26.18
C TRP A 705 -7.28 15.57 -26.37
N ASP A 706 -6.24 15.25 -25.60
CA ASP A 706 -5.56 13.98 -25.65
C ASP A 706 -6.23 12.94 -24.75
N SER A 707 -6.86 13.33 -23.63
CA SER A 707 -7.58 12.41 -22.72
C SER A 707 -8.71 11.64 -23.40
N PHE A 708 -8.81 10.34 -23.07
CA PHE A 708 -9.83 9.47 -23.63
C PHE A 708 -11.17 9.69 -22.95
N LEU A 709 -11.17 9.82 -21.62
CA LEU A 709 -12.39 10.03 -20.85
C LEU A 709 -12.99 11.41 -21.11
N TYR A 710 -12.18 12.46 -21.32
CA TYR A 710 -12.67 13.76 -21.79
C TYR A 710 -13.42 13.64 -23.13
N LYS A 711 -12.84 12.93 -24.10
CA LYS A 711 -13.45 12.72 -25.42
C LYS A 711 -14.79 12.01 -25.29
N LEU A 712 -14.86 10.96 -24.48
CA LEU A 712 -16.11 10.24 -24.22
C LEU A 712 -17.14 11.13 -23.52
N TYR A 713 -16.76 11.81 -22.44
CA TYR A 713 -17.67 12.62 -21.62
C TYR A 713 -18.38 13.69 -22.45
N THR A 714 -17.64 14.32 -23.36
CA THR A 714 -18.10 15.43 -24.18
C THR A 714 -18.67 15.02 -25.55
N ALA A 715 -18.77 13.73 -25.83
CA ALA A 715 -19.32 13.22 -27.08
C ALA A 715 -20.83 12.98 -27.05
N GLU A 716 -21.41 12.83 -28.24
CA GLU A 716 -22.73 12.20 -28.37
C GLU A 716 -22.67 10.72 -28.00
N ASP A 717 -23.76 10.24 -27.41
CA ASP A 717 -23.85 8.96 -26.71
C ASP A 717 -23.39 7.74 -27.53
N ASP A 718 -23.65 7.73 -28.84
CA ASP A 718 -23.34 6.61 -29.75
C ASP A 718 -22.06 6.82 -30.58
N THR A 719 -21.30 7.88 -30.33
CA THR A 719 -20.05 8.14 -31.07
C THR A 719 -18.99 7.12 -30.69
N VAL A 720 -18.54 6.33 -31.67
CA VAL A 720 -17.48 5.32 -31.48
C VAL A 720 -16.11 5.99 -31.63
N PHE A 721 -15.30 5.93 -30.58
CA PHE A 721 -13.91 6.38 -30.61
C PHE A 721 -12.94 5.25 -30.95
N THR A 722 -11.82 5.63 -31.56
CA THR A 722 -10.70 4.75 -31.83
C THR A 722 -9.54 5.16 -30.92
N SER A 723 -8.94 4.21 -30.20
CA SER A 723 -7.75 4.44 -29.39
C SER A 723 -6.55 4.79 -30.27
N ARG A 724 -5.45 5.22 -29.64
CA ARG A 724 -4.17 5.49 -30.32
C ARG A 724 -3.65 4.31 -31.15
N PHE A 725 -4.05 3.09 -30.79
CA PHE A 725 -3.59 1.84 -31.40
C PHE A 725 -4.61 1.20 -32.34
N GLY A 726 -5.72 1.89 -32.64
CA GLY A 726 -6.73 1.38 -33.57
C GLY A 726 -7.85 0.57 -32.93
N ASN A 727 -7.88 0.42 -31.60
CA ASN A 727 -8.93 -0.33 -30.90
C ASN A 727 -10.20 0.51 -30.76
N GLN A 728 -11.36 -0.12 -30.90
CA GLN A 728 -12.68 0.52 -30.78
C GLN A 728 -13.58 -0.14 -29.72
N TYR A 729 -13.03 -1.12 -28.99
CA TYR A 729 -13.74 -1.95 -28.05
C TYR A 729 -12.91 -2.13 -26.79
N SER A 730 -13.59 -2.27 -25.66
CA SER A 730 -12.98 -2.66 -24.40
C SER A 730 -12.27 -3.99 -24.52
N TYR A 731 -11.31 -4.21 -23.64
CA TYR A 731 -10.63 -5.50 -23.54
C TYR A 731 -10.07 -5.71 -22.14
N GLY A 732 -9.87 -6.97 -21.77
CA GLY A 732 -9.06 -7.35 -20.60
C GLY A 732 -7.83 -8.17 -21.00
N ASN A 733 -7.28 -8.88 -20.03
CA ASN A 733 -6.24 -9.88 -20.27
C ASN A 733 -6.89 -11.28 -20.32
N PRO A 734 -6.99 -11.93 -21.50
CA PRO A 734 -7.73 -13.19 -21.65
C PRO A 734 -7.15 -14.35 -20.82
N ASP A 735 -5.87 -14.31 -20.47
CA ASP A 735 -5.20 -15.36 -19.71
C ASP A 735 -5.38 -15.20 -18.19
N ILE A 736 -5.72 -13.98 -17.74
CA ILE A 736 -5.76 -13.61 -16.32
C ILE A 736 -7.16 -13.18 -15.89
N LYS A 737 -7.70 -12.15 -16.55
CA LYS A 737 -9.00 -11.54 -16.27
C LYS A 737 -9.49 -10.67 -17.44
N GLN A 738 -10.72 -10.93 -17.90
CA GLN A 738 -11.36 -10.16 -18.99
C GLN A 738 -11.97 -8.84 -18.48
N ASP A 739 -12.34 -7.93 -19.38
CA ASP A 739 -13.08 -6.73 -18.99
C ASP A 739 -14.48 -7.08 -18.47
N TYR A 740 -14.98 -6.20 -17.61
CA TYR A 740 -16.18 -6.35 -16.82
C TYR A 740 -17.41 -6.64 -17.69
N ARG A 741 -17.55 -5.94 -18.82
CA ARG A 741 -18.70 -6.17 -19.71
C ARG A 741 -18.65 -7.55 -20.35
N PHE A 742 -17.46 -7.96 -20.79
CA PHE A 742 -17.24 -9.29 -21.35
C PHE A 742 -17.51 -10.39 -20.32
N GLU A 743 -17.07 -10.24 -19.07
CA GLU A 743 -17.34 -11.21 -18.00
C GLU A 743 -18.85 -11.37 -17.73
N LEU A 744 -19.63 -10.29 -17.87
CA LEU A 744 -21.09 -10.32 -17.68
C LEU A 744 -21.87 -10.85 -18.88
N THR A 745 -21.42 -10.55 -20.11
CA THR A 745 -22.25 -10.70 -21.32
C THR A 745 -21.64 -11.58 -22.40
N GLY A 746 -20.33 -11.81 -22.36
CA GLY A 746 -19.56 -12.47 -23.42
C GLY A 746 -19.22 -11.56 -24.61
N GLU A 747 -19.51 -10.25 -24.53
CA GLU A 747 -19.18 -9.26 -25.56
C GLU A 747 -18.47 -8.05 -24.94
N HIS A 748 -17.51 -7.49 -25.67
CA HIS A 748 -16.80 -6.26 -25.29
C HIS A 748 -17.65 -5.03 -25.62
N SER A 749 -17.54 -3.97 -24.80
CA SER A 749 -18.21 -2.69 -25.03
C SER A 749 -17.51 -1.92 -26.15
N SER A 750 -18.26 -1.34 -27.10
CA SER A 750 -17.67 -0.34 -27.99
C SER A 750 -17.34 0.93 -27.21
N TYR A 751 -16.30 1.66 -27.63
CA TYR A 751 -15.85 2.91 -27.03
C TYR A 751 -16.80 4.07 -27.32
N THR A 752 -17.97 4.02 -26.70
CA THR A 752 -18.99 5.07 -26.73
C THR A 752 -19.25 5.57 -25.32
N ARG A 753 -19.72 6.81 -25.22
CA ARG A 753 -20.10 7.42 -23.95
C ARG A 753 -21.22 6.63 -23.26
N ALA A 754 -22.25 6.22 -24.01
CA ALA A 754 -23.37 5.47 -23.47
C ALA A 754 -22.94 4.14 -22.84
N ASN A 755 -22.03 3.40 -23.49
CA ASN A 755 -21.54 2.15 -22.93
C ASN A 755 -20.72 2.41 -21.67
N PHE A 756 -19.85 3.42 -21.66
CA PHE A 756 -19.03 3.73 -20.48
C PHE A 756 -19.90 4.06 -19.26
N VAL A 757 -20.90 4.93 -19.43
CA VAL A 757 -21.84 5.31 -18.35
C VAL A 757 -22.63 4.09 -17.87
N ASN A 758 -23.10 3.23 -18.78
CA ASN A 758 -23.86 2.04 -18.40
C ASN A 758 -23.00 1.02 -17.66
N ASP A 759 -21.78 0.76 -18.12
CA ASP A 759 -20.87 -0.19 -17.48
C ASP A 759 -20.44 0.30 -16.10
N LEU A 760 -20.16 1.61 -15.94
CA LEU A 760 -19.87 2.22 -14.65
C LEU A 760 -21.06 2.14 -13.69
N LYS A 761 -22.28 2.46 -14.15
CA LYS A 761 -23.51 2.33 -13.36
C LYS A 761 -23.74 0.89 -12.90
N ASP A 762 -23.62 -0.07 -13.82
CA ASP A 762 -23.79 -1.49 -13.54
C ASP A 762 -22.79 -1.94 -12.46
N ALA A 763 -21.52 -1.50 -12.55
CA ALA A 763 -20.50 -1.81 -11.55
C ALA A 763 -20.77 -1.18 -10.18
N ILE A 764 -21.21 0.08 -10.12
CA ILE A 764 -21.59 0.76 -8.87
C ILE A 764 -22.75 0.02 -8.19
N ILE A 765 -23.81 -0.29 -8.95
CA ILE A 765 -24.98 -1.03 -8.45
C ILE A 765 -24.57 -2.42 -7.94
N ASN A 766 -23.81 -3.19 -8.73
CA ASN A 766 -23.40 -4.55 -8.37
C ASN A 766 -22.38 -4.61 -7.22
N SER A 767 -21.80 -3.46 -6.85
CA SER A 767 -20.95 -3.34 -5.67
C SER A 767 -21.73 -3.02 -4.40
N ASN A 768 -23.01 -2.61 -4.51
CA ASN A 768 -23.82 -2.08 -3.40
C ASN A 768 -23.07 -0.98 -2.62
N ALA A 769 -22.28 -0.16 -3.34
CA ALA A 769 -21.33 0.74 -2.72
C ALA A 769 -22.04 1.80 -1.85
N THR A 770 -21.60 1.92 -0.60
CA THR A 770 -21.99 2.99 0.34
C THR A 770 -20.96 4.11 0.36
N ASP A 771 -19.71 3.78 0.03
CA ASP A 771 -18.57 4.68 0.03
C ASP A 771 -17.80 4.43 -1.26
N ILE A 772 -17.60 5.49 -2.04
CA ILE A 772 -16.92 5.42 -3.33
C ILE A 772 -15.72 6.35 -3.26
N TYR A 773 -14.53 5.85 -3.61
CA TYR A 773 -13.29 6.64 -3.63
C TYR A 773 -12.86 6.86 -5.07
N VAL A 774 -12.54 8.09 -5.44
CA VAL A 774 -12.17 8.44 -6.83
C VAL A 774 -11.18 9.61 -6.82
N PRO A 775 -10.25 9.71 -7.79
CA PRO A 775 -9.53 10.96 -8.03
C PRO A 775 -10.50 12.11 -8.31
N SER A 776 -10.22 13.31 -7.84
CA SER A 776 -11.11 14.46 -7.93
C SER A 776 -11.14 15.08 -9.33
N ARG A 777 -12.22 15.81 -9.64
CA ARG A 777 -12.25 16.79 -10.73
C ARG A 777 -11.11 17.83 -10.68
N TYR A 778 -10.48 18.08 -9.53
CA TYR A 778 -9.31 18.97 -9.43
C TYR A 778 -7.96 18.28 -9.64
N ASP A 779 -7.95 16.98 -9.95
CA ASP A 779 -6.74 16.29 -10.37
C ASP A 779 -6.27 16.79 -11.75
N MET A 780 -4.97 17.03 -11.91
CA MET A 780 -4.39 17.60 -13.13
C MET A 780 -4.28 16.58 -14.28
N HIS A 781 -4.54 15.30 -14.03
CA HIS A 781 -4.71 14.30 -15.07
C HIS A 781 -6.17 14.30 -15.58
N PHE A 782 -6.38 14.59 -16.86
CA PHE A 782 -7.74 14.72 -17.38
C PHE A 782 -8.58 13.43 -17.28
N ASP A 783 -7.99 12.24 -17.46
CA ASP A 783 -8.76 11.00 -17.24
C ASP A 783 -9.18 10.85 -15.75
N HIS A 784 -8.41 11.38 -14.81
CA HIS A 784 -8.78 11.38 -13.38
C HIS A 784 -9.98 12.30 -13.16
N ALA A 785 -9.87 13.55 -13.62
CA ALA A 785 -10.94 14.53 -13.47
C ALA A 785 -12.25 14.09 -14.13
N TYR A 786 -12.18 13.50 -15.33
CA TYR A 786 -13.39 13.06 -16.04
C TYR A 786 -13.96 11.73 -15.55
N LEU A 787 -13.16 10.89 -14.86
CA LEU A 787 -13.72 9.74 -14.14
C LEU A 787 -14.58 10.19 -12.95
N ASP A 788 -14.15 11.23 -12.21
CA ASP A 788 -15.00 11.85 -11.18
C ASP A 788 -16.31 12.35 -11.79
N LEU A 789 -16.23 13.16 -12.86
CA LEU A 789 -17.42 13.69 -13.55
C LEU A 789 -18.40 12.58 -13.97
N PHE A 790 -17.89 11.48 -14.52
CA PHE A 790 -18.71 10.31 -14.82
C PHE A 790 -19.30 9.62 -13.57
N ALA A 791 -18.54 9.54 -12.48
CA ALA A 791 -19.02 8.98 -11.22
C ALA A 791 -20.17 9.83 -10.65
N ILE A 792 -20.08 11.17 -10.70
CA ILE A 792 -21.16 12.10 -10.32
C ILE A 792 -22.44 11.78 -11.10
N GLU A 793 -22.31 11.72 -12.42
CA GLU A 793 -23.43 11.49 -13.33
C GLU A 793 -24.07 10.12 -13.10
N ALA A 794 -23.24 9.08 -12.95
CA ALA A 794 -23.69 7.72 -12.71
C ALA A 794 -24.46 7.62 -11.39
N ILE A 795 -23.94 8.20 -10.29
CA ILE A 795 -24.59 8.19 -8.98
C ILE A 795 -25.92 8.92 -9.02
N GLN A 796 -25.99 10.10 -9.63
CA GLN A 796 -27.26 10.82 -9.78
C GLN A 796 -28.26 10.09 -10.64
N SER A 797 -27.81 9.45 -11.72
CA SER A 797 -28.69 8.60 -12.53
C SER A 797 -29.23 7.44 -11.71
N ILE A 798 -28.41 6.77 -10.89
CA ILE A 798 -28.86 5.67 -10.02
C ILE A 798 -29.83 6.20 -8.97
N LYS A 799 -29.55 7.35 -8.35
CA LYS A 799 -30.41 7.98 -7.35
C LYS A 799 -31.77 8.40 -7.92
N ARG A 800 -31.81 8.86 -9.18
CA ARG A 800 -33.07 9.15 -9.89
C ARG A 800 -33.97 7.91 -10.00
N ASP A 801 -33.37 6.75 -10.24
CA ASP A 801 -34.08 5.46 -10.33
C ASP A 801 -34.35 4.83 -8.95
N ASN A 802 -33.50 5.11 -7.96
CA ASN A 802 -33.60 4.66 -6.58
C ASN A 802 -33.30 5.83 -5.61
N PRO A 803 -34.32 6.61 -5.22
CA PRO A 803 -34.14 7.82 -4.38
C PRO A 803 -33.50 7.57 -3.00
N SER A 804 -33.48 6.32 -2.52
CA SER A 804 -32.82 5.96 -1.25
C SER A 804 -31.31 5.73 -1.39
N TYR A 805 -30.78 5.64 -2.61
CA TYR A 805 -29.35 5.50 -2.84
C TYR A 805 -28.65 6.84 -2.58
N ASN A 806 -27.72 6.86 -1.63
CA ASN A 806 -26.99 8.06 -1.24
C ASN A 806 -25.59 7.67 -0.73
N PRO A 807 -24.70 7.19 -1.62
CA PRO A 807 -23.34 6.90 -1.22
C PRO A 807 -22.61 8.19 -0.84
N THR A 808 -21.55 8.05 -0.05
CA THR A 808 -20.56 9.12 0.12
C THR A 808 -19.51 8.98 -0.98
N LEU A 809 -19.20 10.06 -1.70
CA LEU A 809 -18.05 10.07 -2.60
C LEU A 809 -16.88 10.76 -1.91
N HIS A 810 -15.72 10.12 -1.96
CA HIS A 810 -14.45 10.54 -1.39
C HIS A 810 -13.50 10.89 -2.54
N GLU A 811 -13.28 12.18 -2.76
CA GLU A 811 -12.45 12.71 -3.85
C GLU A 811 -10.99 12.90 -3.41
N SER A 812 -10.01 12.37 -4.14
CA SER A 812 -8.57 12.51 -3.81
C SER A 812 -7.78 13.27 -4.87
N ILE A 813 -6.54 13.64 -4.57
CA ILE A 813 -5.62 14.30 -5.53
C ILE A 813 -4.36 13.44 -5.67
N ILE A 814 -4.20 12.84 -6.85
CA ILE A 814 -2.97 12.16 -7.25
C ILE A 814 -2.05 13.22 -7.89
N HIS A 815 -2.48 13.85 -8.99
CA HIS A 815 -1.72 14.93 -9.63
C HIS A 815 -2.26 16.30 -9.22
N SER A 816 -1.48 17.05 -8.44
CA SER A 816 -1.93 18.36 -7.93
C SER A 816 -1.51 19.54 -8.82
N CYS A 817 -2.13 20.69 -8.59
CA CYS A 817 -1.74 21.96 -9.21
C CYS A 817 -0.31 22.43 -8.83
N ALA A 818 0.34 21.83 -7.82
CA ALA A 818 1.76 22.06 -7.53
C ALA A 818 2.70 21.35 -8.52
N GLY A 819 2.18 20.37 -9.27
CA GLY A 819 2.91 19.51 -10.20
C GLY A 819 3.63 18.35 -9.49
N ASP A 820 3.82 17.25 -10.23
CA ASP A 820 4.35 15.96 -9.74
C ASP A 820 5.77 16.03 -9.15
N GLY A 821 6.52 17.09 -9.47
CA GLY A 821 7.84 17.35 -8.88
C GLY A 821 7.79 17.96 -7.47
N ASN A 822 6.64 18.50 -7.06
CA ASN A 822 6.44 19.17 -5.77
C ASN A 822 5.35 18.51 -4.92
N TRP A 823 4.62 17.55 -5.48
CA TRP A 823 3.54 16.84 -4.84
C TRP A 823 3.51 15.37 -5.29
N PRO A 824 3.34 14.41 -4.37
CA PRO A 824 3.61 14.55 -2.94
C PRO A 824 5.09 14.90 -2.69
N VAL A 825 5.39 15.45 -1.51
CA VAL A 825 6.79 15.61 -1.09
C VAL A 825 7.46 14.24 -1.09
N TRP A 826 8.64 14.08 -1.69
CA TRP A 826 9.31 12.79 -1.74
C TRP A 826 9.70 12.31 -0.35
N ASN A 827 9.59 11.00 -0.13
CA ASN A 827 10.05 10.37 1.09
C ASN A 827 11.54 10.03 1.00
N SER A 828 12.18 9.90 2.16
CA SER A 828 13.46 9.21 2.32
C SER A 828 13.48 8.52 3.68
N ASP A 829 14.22 7.41 3.80
CA ASP A 829 14.39 6.72 5.07
C ASP A 829 14.98 7.65 6.15
N GLU A 830 15.90 8.53 5.74
CA GLU A 830 16.50 9.55 6.62
C GLU A 830 15.47 10.53 7.21
N ALA A 831 14.46 10.91 6.42
CA ALA A 831 13.44 11.87 6.84
C ALA A 831 12.26 11.20 7.57
N GLY A 832 12.25 9.87 7.64
CA GLY A 832 11.11 9.10 8.12
C GLY A 832 9.89 9.18 7.20
N ILE A 833 8.82 8.48 7.57
CA ILE A 833 7.55 8.57 6.84
C ILE A 833 6.85 9.89 7.15
N GLN A 834 6.39 10.57 6.10
CA GLN A 834 5.71 11.86 6.23
C GLN A 834 4.20 11.74 6.02
N ALA A 835 3.45 12.75 6.47
CA ALA A 835 2.06 12.97 6.08
C ALA A 835 1.97 13.71 4.75
N HIS A 836 0.86 13.56 4.04
CA HIS A 836 0.47 14.48 2.99
C HIS A 836 0.35 15.91 3.56
N LYS A 837 1.00 16.87 2.91
CA LYS A 837 0.92 18.30 3.22
C LYS A 837 -0.09 18.99 2.29
N MET A 838 -0.42 20.25 2.51
CA MET A 838 -1.26 20.96 1.53
C MET A 838 -0.47 21.20 0.23
N PRO A 839 -0.96 20.77 -0.95
CA PRO A 839 -0.31 21.12 -2.20
C PRO A 839 -0.40 22.62 -2.47
N GLN A 840 0.68 23.21 -2.98
CA GLN A 840 0.71 24.62 -3.35
C GLN A 840 -0.37 24.93 -4.39
N GLY A 841 -1.16 25.97 -4.15
CA GLY A 841 -2.21 26.43 -5.05
C GLY A 841 -3.57 25.75 -4.88
N LEU A 842 -3.71 24.76 -3.98
CA LEU A 842 -4.97 24.05 -3.75
C LEU A 842 -6.13 25.02 -3.44
N GLU A 843 -6.01 25.80 -2.37
CA GLU A 843 -7.08 26.69 -1.89
C GLU A 843 -7.24 27.95 -2.76
N ASP A 844 -6.20 28.32 -3.53
CA ASP A 844 -6.20 29.49 -4.40
C ASP A 844 -6.87 29.21 -5.75
N LEU A 845 -6.80 27.96 -6.24
CA LEU A 845 -7.20 27.59 -7.59
C LEU A 845 -8.41 26.64 -7.64
N THR A 846 -8.77 26.03 -6.50
CA THR A 846 -9.88 25.07 -6.38
C THR A 846 -10.85 25.50 -5.29
N MET A 847 -11.96 24.76 -5.13
CA MET A 847 -12.90 24.98 -4.03
C MET A 847 -12.60 24.13 -2.79
N PHE A 848 -11.59 23.27 -2.85
CA PHE A 848 -11.16 22.50 -1.68
C PHE A 848 -10.47 23.40 -0.66
N GLN A 849 -10.85 23.21 0.60
CA GLN A 849 -10.16 23.76 1.75
C GLN A 849 -9.40 22.63 2.42
N TRP A 850 -8.13 22.86 2.75
CA TRP A 850 -7.28 21.85 3.36
C TRP A 850 -7.86 21.37 4.69
N SER A 851 -8.41 22.29 5.48
CA SER A 851 -9.04 22.00 6.78
C SER A 851 -10.26 21.09 6.72
N GLU A 852 -10.93 20.99 5.56
CA GLU A 852 -12.17 20.20 5.37
C GLU A 852 -11.90 18.77 4.88
N ARG A 853 -10.64 18.41 4.64
CA ARG A 853 -10.28 17.08 4.16
C ARG A 853 -10.60 16.01 5.21
N GLU A 854 -11.05 14.85 4.76
CA GLU A 854 -10.90 13.61 5.50
C GLU A 854 -9.42 13.20 5.47
N ASN A 855 -8.86 12.87 6.64
CA ASN A 855 -7.52 12.33 6.77
C ASN A 855 -7.56 10.91 7.33
N VAL A 856 -7.19 9.95 6.50
CA VAL A 856 -7.24 8.52 6.84
C VAL A 856 -5.82 7.98 7.06
N ASN A 857 -5.44 7.76 8.32
CA ASN A 857 -4.14 7.17 8.68
C ASN A 857 -3.95 5.77 8.04
N VAL A 858 -2.91 5.47 7.29
CA VAL A 858 -2.79 4.09 6.73
C VAL A 858 -2.54 3.05 7.86
N PRO A 859 -2.81 1.74 7.65
CA PRO A 859 -2.47 0.71 8.61
C PRO A 859 -1.01 0.79 9.07
N TYR A 860 -0.72 0.25 10.25
CA TYR A 860 0.63 0.29 10.79
C TYR A 860 1.67 -0.32 9.81
N SER A 861 1.33 -1.41 9.12
CA SER A 861 2.19 -2.02 8.10
C SER A 861 2.56 -1.09 6.94
N MET A 862 1.83 -0.01 6.75
CA MET A 862 2.08 1.01 5.74
C MET A 862 2.71 2.28 6.32
N ARG A 863 3.13 2.26 7.59
CA ARG A 863 3.81 3.35 8.29
C ARG A 863 5.25 3.04 8.70
N GLN A 864 5.82 1.97 8.13
CA GLN A 864 7.16 1.53 8.47
C GLN A 864 8.23 2.34 7.75
N THR A 865 9.36 2.51 8.43
CA THR A 865 10.65 2.90 7.86
C THR A 865 11.73 1.99 8.43
N PRO A 866 12.68 1.45 7.61
CA PRO A 866 12.89 1.74 6.20
C PRO A 866 11.71 1.38 5.28
N PHE A 867 11.53 2.10 4.16
CA PHE A 867 10.39 1.93 3.25
C PHE A 867 10.34 0.54 2.60
N SER A 868 11.46 -0.19 2.56
CA SER A 868 11.49 -1.60 2.14
C SER A 868 10.60 -2.51 2.99
N PHE A 869 10.25 -2.12 4.22
CA PHE A 869 9.30 -2.81 5.10
C PHE A 869 7.89 -2.22 5.07
N ASN A 870 7.69 -1.13 4.32
CA ASN A 870 6.40 -0.47 4.19
C ASN A 870 5.54 -1.22 3.17
N LEU A 871 4.45 -1.83 3.62
CA LEU A 871 3.58 -2.64 2.77
C LEU A 871 3.01 -1.85 1.58
N LYS A 872 2.75 -0.55 1.74
CA LYS A 872 2.27 0.29 0.64
C LYS A 872 3.38 0.48 -0.39
N ASP A 873 4.62 0.73 0.03
CA ASP A 873 5.77 0.83 -0.89
C ASP A 873 6.06 -0.51 -1.58
N GLN A 874 6.02 -1.63 -0.85
CA GLN A 874 6.16 -2.97 -1.42
C GLN A 874 5.10 -3.24 -2.50
N ALA A 875 3.83 -2.90 -2.23
CA ALA A 875 2.76 -3.04 -3.21
C ALA A 875 2.95 -2.09 -4.40
N LEU A 876 3.40 -0.85 -4.16
CA LEU A 876 3.69 0.12 -5.22
C LEU A 876 4.82 -0.38 -6.16
N ARG A 877 5.82 -1.08 -5.65
CA ARG A 877 6.92 -1.64 -6.47
C ARG A 877 6.46 -2.72 -7.46
N LEU A 878 5.30 -3.33 -7.23
CA LEU A 878 4.72 -4.34 -8.13
C LEU A 878 4.10 -3.71 -9.39
N TYR A 879 3.91 -2.39 -9.44
CA TYR A 879 3.64 -1.65 -10.68
C TYR A 879 4.94 -1.44 -11.45
N THR A 880 5.57 -2.53 -11.88
CA THR A 880 6.91 -2.49 -12.47
C THR A 880 6.98 -1.52 -13.64
N SER A 881 5.97 -1.45 -14.49
CA SER A 881 5.89 -0.55 -15.63
C SER A 881 5.89 0.93 -15.23
N GLN A 882 5.36 1.28 -14.05
CA GLN A 882 5.15 2.67 -13.60
C GLN A 882 6.06 3.12 -12.45
N TYR A 883 6.63 2.23 -11.64
CA TYR A 883 7.27 2.66 -10.38
C TYR A 883 8.53 3.52 -10.60
N TYR A 884 8.57 4.68 -9.97
CA TYR A 884 9.74 5.57 -9.78
C TYR A 884 9.47 6.47 -8.56
N GLY A 885 10.37 7.43 -8.28
CA GLY A 885 10.30 8.26 -7.07
C GLY A 885 8.95 8.96 -6.81
N TYR A 886 8.21 9.37 -7.85
CA TYR A 886 6.88 9.93 -7.69
C TYR A 886 5.88 8.90 -7.15
N ILE A 887 5.80 7.72 -7.75
CA ILE A 887 4.92 6.62 -7.31
C ILE A 887 5.25 6.21 -5.87
N GLY A 888 6.53 6.01 -5.54
CA GLY A 888 6.97 5.69 -4.17
C GLY A 888 6.67 6.79 -3.14
N SER A 889 6.50 8.05 -3.58
CA SER A 889 6.19 9.16 -2.67
C SER A 889 4.79 9.06 -2.04
N PHE A 890 3.89 8.22 -2.55
CA PHE A 890 2.55 8.00 -1.99
C PHE A 890 2.52 7.02 -0.80
N ALA A 891 3.66 6.43 -0.43
CA ALA A 891 3.82 5.74 0.85
C ALA A 891 3.86 6.79 1.98
N LYS A 892 2.69 7.22 2.45
CA LYS A 892 2.52 8.27 3.47
C LYS A 892 1.90 7.71 4.74
N VAL A 893 1.99 8.44 5.85
CA VAL A 893 1.28 8.05 7.08
C VAL A 893 -0.23 8.07 6.91
N ASN A 894 -0.74 8.72 5.87
CA ASN A 894 -2.14 8.92 5.61
C ASN A 894 -2.51 8.95 4.14
N GLU A 895 -3.81 8.88 3.89
CA GLU A 895 -4.49 9.16 2.62
C GLU A 895 -5.51 10.27 2.86
N ILE A 896 -5.72 11.14 1.86
CA ILE A 896 -6.54 12.35 2.00
C ILE A 896 -7.68 12.37 0.99
N PHE A 897 -8.85 12.83 1.44
CA PHE A 897 -10.05 12.91 0.62
C PHE A 897 -10.89 14.15 0.95
N TRP A 898 -11.74 14.58 0.02
CA TRP A 898 -12.85 15.49 0.30
C TRP A 898 -14.16 14.76 0.07
N THR A 899 -15.03 14.80 1.06
CA THR A 899 -16.29 14.07 1.02
C THR A 899 -17.39 14.92 0.44
N ARG A 900 -18.27 14.26 -0.31
CA ARG A 900 -19.56 14.82 -0.70
C ARG A 900 -20.66 13.77 -0.60
N ASP A 901 -21.84 14.22 -0.23
CA ASP A 901 -23.06 13.43 -0.29
C ASP A 901 -23.90 13.85 -1.52
N PHE A 902 -24.99 13.12 -1.76
CA PHE A 902 -25.91 13.38 -2.85
C PHE A 902 -27.31 13.67 -2.31
N THR A 903 -27.43 14.29 -1.13
CA THR A 903 -28.73 14.49 -0.46
C THR A 903 -29.67 15.41 -1.24
N SER A 904 -29.12 16.34 -2.02
CA SER A 904 -29.87 17.24 -2.89
C SER A 904 -30.85 16.50 -3.79
N PHE A 905 -32.11 16.94 -3.80
CA PHE A 905 -33.13 16.46 -4.72
C PHE A 905 -33.42 17.44 -5.87
N ALA A 906 -32.60 18.50 -6.02
CA ALA A 906 -32.72 19.50 -7.08
C ALA A 906 -32.77 18.89 -8.49
N MET A 907 -32.01 17.82 -8.71
CA MET A 907 -31.96 17.04 -9.96
C MET A 907 -33.31 16.47 -10.44
N ASN A 908 -34.35 16.47 -9.57
CA ASN A 908 -35.70 16.01 -9.89
C ASN A 908 -36.64 17.13 -10.38
N ALA A 909 -36.16 18.39 -10.36
CA ALA A 909 -36.94 19.53 -10.80
C ALA A 909 -36.98 19.65 -12.33
N VAL A 910 -38.07 20.22 -12.84
CA VAL A 910 -38.07 20.85 -14.16
C VAL A 910 -37.50 22.25 -13.99
N VAL A 911 -36.35 22.49 -14.63
CA VAL A 911 -35.65 23.78 -14.52
C VAL A 911 -36.04 24.71 -15.66
N THR A 912 -36.28 25.96 -15.30
CA THR A 912 -36.49 27.07 -16.25
C THR A 912 -35.73 28.29 -15.77
N ALA A 913 -35.27 29.12 -16.70
CA ALA A 913 -34.56 30.36 -16.38
C ALA A 913 -35.10 31.54 -17.21
N SER A 914 -34.72 32.76 -16.83
CA SER A 914 -34.99 33.98 -17.60
C SER A 914 -34.38 33.92 -18.99
N SER A 915 -33.13 33.45 -19.07
CA SER A 915 -32.40 33.15 -20.28
C SER A 915 -31.30 32.13 -20.00
N GLU A 916 -30.72 31.57 -21.05
CA GLU A 916 -29.65 30.58 -20.97
C GLU A 916 -28.77 30.61 -22.20
N MET A 917 -27.50 30.22 -22.04
CA MET A 917 -26.52 30.01 -23.10
C MET A 917 -26.52 28.54 -23.54
N SER A 918 -27.67 28.05 -24.00
CA SER A 918 -27.83 26.66 -24.44
C SER A 918 -27.04 26.37 -25.73
N ASN A 919 -26.41 25.21 -25.83
CA ASN A 919 -25.71 24.75 -27.02
C ASN A 919 -25.98 23.25 -27.29
N THR A 920 -26.00 22.85 -28.56
CA THR A 920 -26.08 21.44 -28.92
C THR A 920 -24.75 20.71 -28.72
N ASP A 921 -23.62 21.42 -28.77
CA ASP A 921 -22.32 20.85 -28.39
C ASP A 921 -22.21 20.86 -26.87
N ARG A 922 -22.15 19.67 -26.26
CA ARG A 922 -22.06 19.49 -24.80
C ARG A 922 -20.89 20.25 -24.17
N LYS A 923 -19.81 20.51 -24.92
CA LYS A 923 -18.63 21.25 -24.45
C LYS A 923 -18.90 22.73 -24.18
N LEU A 924 -19.94 23.27 -24.83
CA LEU A 924 -20.27 24.68 -24.84
C LEU A 924 -21.66 24.94 -24.22
N ASP A 925 -22.34 23.90 -23.75
CA ASP A 925 -23.70 24.02 -23.24
C ASP A 925 -23.69 24.53 -21.80
N GLN A 926 -24.26 25.72 -21.60
CA GLN A 926 -24.43 26.39 -20.31
C GLN A 926 -25.92 26.62 -20.02
N SER A 927 -26.74 25.63 -20.37
CA SER A 927 -28.18 25.65 -20.20
C SER A 927 -28.60 25.62 -18.72
N ALA A 928 -29.85 25.98 -18.42
CA ALA A 928 -30.30 26.08 -17.03
C ALA A 928 -30.25 24.75 -16.26
N VAL A 929 -30.31 23.60 -16.96
CA VAL A 929 -30.21 22.27 -16.34
C VAL A 929 -28.82 21.98 -15.78
N LYS A 930 -27.80 22.74 -16.17
CA LYS A 930 -26.44 22.61 -15.63
C LYS A 930 -26.33 23.01 -14.17
N ALA A 931 -27.18 23.91 -13.70
CA ALA A 931 -27.21 24.29 -12.28
C ALA A 931 -27.78 23.19 -11.35
N ILE A 932 -28.19 22.04 -11.87
CA ILE A 932 -28.71 20.91 -11.07
C ILE A 932 -28.09 19.58 -11.51
N ASP A 933 -26.91 19.62 -12.14
CA ASP A 933 -26.23 18.42 -12.64
C ASP A 933 -25.26 17.83 -11.61
N GLY A 934 -25.22 18.43 -10.40
CA GLY A 934 -24.48 18.04 -9.20
C GLY A 934 -22.97 18.07 -9.36
N VAL A 935 -22.46 18.74 -10.39
CA VAL A 935 -21.08 19.17 -10.45
C VAL A 935 -20.97 20.48 -9.68
N LEU A 936 -20.41 20.42 -8.47
CA LEU A 936 -20.16 21.59 -7.65
C LEU A 936 -18.94 22.35 -8.19
N ASP A 937 -19.00 22.88 -9.42
CA ASP A 937 -17.97 23.72 -10.08
C ASP A 937 -18.49 24.36 -11.39
N GLY A 938 -17.81 25.39 -11.91
CA GLY A 938 -18.10 26.08 -13.16
C GLY A 938 -16.85 26.59 -13.89
N GLU A 939 -17.02 27.55 -14.80
CA GLU A 939 -15.91 28.10 -15.59
C GLU A 939 -14.97 28.94 -14.70
N ALA A 940 -13.68 28.61 -14.73
CA ALA A 940 -12.63 29.42 -14.11
C ALA A 940 -11.27 29.12 -14.74
N GLY A 941 -10.39 30.13 -14.73
CA GLY A 941 -9.01 30.02 -15.21
C GLY A 941 -8.01 29.80 -14.06
N GLY A 942 -6.72 29.84 -14.40
CA GLY A 942 -5.63 29.88 -13.41
C GLY A 942 -4.99 28.54 -13.07
N LEU A 943 -5.61 27.41 -13.42
CA LEU A 943 -4.96 26.10 -13.29
C LEU A 943 -3.74 25.98 -14.23
N PRO A 944 -2.69 25.21 -13.83
CA PRO A 944 -1.51 24.99 -14.65
C PRO A 944 -1.81 24.39 -16.04
N TYR A 945 -0.83 24.51 -16.95
CA TYR A 945 -0.86 23.90 -18.29
C TYR A 945 -2.05 24.27 -19.20
N GLY A 946 -2.72 25.39 -18.92
CA GLY A 946 -3.89 25.83 -19.68
C GLY A 946 -5.14 25.01 -19.38
N HIS A 947 -5.15 24.30 -18.25
CA HIS A 947 -6.33 23.64 -17.73
C HIS A 947 -7.38 24.71 -17.40
N MET A 948 -8.59 24.55 -17.95
CA MET A 948 -9.74 25.39 -17.62
C MET A 948 -10.70 24.58 -16.76
N ARG A 949 -11.36 25.23 -15.79
CA ARG A 949 -12.45 24.63 -15.02
C ARG A 949 -13.73 24.56 -15.86
N PHE A 950 -14.66 23.71 -15.43
CA PHE A 950 -15.69 23.05 -16.25
C PHE A 950 -16.80 23.99 -16.76
N ALA A 951 -16.54 24.75 -17.83
CA ALA A 951 -17.54 25.66 -18.40
C ALA A 951 -18.86 25.00 -18.83
N HIS A 952 -18.87 23.69 -19.07
CA HIS A 952 -20.06 22.91 -19.44
C HIS A 952 -20.87 22.39 -18.23
N ALA A 953 -20.50 22.78 -17.02
CA ALA A 953 -21.09 22.37 -15.74
C ALA A 953 -21.69 23.57 -14.97
N GLU A 954 -22.04 24.66 -15.67
CA GLU A 954 -22.68 25.82 -15.06
C GLU A 954 -23.84 26.34 -15.92
N TRP A 955 -24.86 26.93 -15.27
CA TRP A 955 -25.86 27.73 -15.97
C TRP A 955 -25.34 29.15 -16.17
N VAL A 956 -25.39 29.64 -17.41
CA VAL A 956 -25.05 31.04 -17.73
C VAL A 956 -26.18 31.71 -18.49
N THR A 957 -26.54 32.90 -18.07
CA THR A 957 -27.55 33.73 -18.76
C THR A 957 -27.00 34.31 -20.08
N ASN A 958 -27.89 34.61 -21.02
CA ASN A 958 -27.52 35.29 -22.25
C ASN A 958 -27.40 36.82 -22.01
N GLN A 959 -26.29 37.24 -21.40
CA GLN A 959 -25.95 38.64 -21.09
C GLN A 959 -26.96 39.33 -20.16
N GLU A 960 -27.50 38.60 -19.18
CA GLU A 960 -28.35 39.18 -18.13
C GLU A 960 -27.57 39.43 -16.85
N THR A 961 -28.03 40.41 -16.06
CA THR A 961 -27.45 40.82 -14.78
C THR A 961 -28.54 40.82 -13.69
N ALA A 962 -28.67 41.88 -12.90
CA ALA A 962 -29.76 41.99 -11.91
C ALA A 962 -31.14 41.85 -12.58
N GLY A 963 -32.00 41.01 -12.03
CA GLY A 963 -33.31 40.66 -12.55
C GLY A 963 -33.38 39.31 -13.26
N ALA A 964 -32.24 38.68 -13.58
CA ALA A 964 -32.21 37.30 -14.02
C ALA A 964 -32.78 36.35 -12.95
N TRP A 965 -33.28 35.20 -13.38
CA TRP A 965 -33.85 34.22 -12.45
C TRP A 965 -33.73 32.79 -12.97
N ILE A 966 -33.66 31.84 -12.02
CA ILE A 966 -33.77 30.39 -12.25
C ILE A 966 -34.85 29.81 -11.34
N ASN A 967 -35.61 28.84 -11.84
CA ASN A 967 -36.75 28.25 -11.15
C ASN A 967 -36.73 26.73 -11.28
N LEU A 968 -36.74 26.06 -10.12
CA LEU A 968 -36.90 24.62 -9.98
C LEU A 968 -38.38 24.35 -9.68
N ASP A 969 -39.10 23.71 -10.61
CA ASP A 969 -40.48 23.22 -10.39
C ASP A 969 -40.49 21.70 -10.18
N PHE A 970 -40.86 21.27 -8.98
CA PHE A 970 -40.98 19.87 -8.62
C PHE A 970 -42.36 19.33 -9.01
N GLN A 971 -42.46 18.02 -9.25
CA GLN A 971 -43.75 17.39 -9.58
C GLN A 971 -44.76 17.48 -8.43
N ASN A 972 -44.28 17.41 -7.19
CA ASN A 972 -45.07 17.48 -5.97
C ASN A 972 -44.45 18.49 -5.00
N LYS A 973 -45.19 18.89 -3.96
CA LYS A 973 -44.61 19.65 -2.85
C LYS A 973 -43.56 18.79 -2.13
N VAL A 974 -42.41 19.39 -1.85
CA VAL A 974 -41.30 18.79 -1.11
C VAL A 974 -40.99 19.67 0.10
N ASP A 975 -40.55 19.02 1.18
CA ASP A 975 -40.04 19.71 2.35
C ASP A 975 -38.59 20.12 2.06
N MET A 976 -38.32 21.42 2.15
CA MET A 976 -37.01 22.02 1.95
C MET A 976 -36.52 22.56 3.28
N SER A 977 -35.34 22.13 3.68
CA SER A 977 -34.65 22.47 4.93
C SER A 977 -33.40 23.33 4.70
N LEU A 978 -32.73 23.14 3.56
CA LEU A 978 -31.54 23.89 3.19
C LEU A 978 -31.51 24.12 1.68
N ILE A 979 -31.08 25.33 1.27
CA ILE A 979 -30.73 25.63 -0.11
C ILE A 979 -29.29 26.12 -0.13
N LYS A 980 -28.45 25.51 -0.97
CA LYS A 980 -27.08 25.96 -1.20
C LYS A 980 -26.99 26.54 -2.60
N LEU A 981 -26.45 27.75 -2.70
CA LEU A 981 -26.23 28.42 -3.98
C LEU A 981 -24.74 28.55 -4.23
N TYR A 982 -24.27 28.03 -5.37
CA TYR A 982 -22.89 28.10 -5.80
C TYR A 982 -22.79 29.12 -6.93
N ASP A 983 -22.08 30.23 -6.68
CA ASP A 983 -21.82 31.23 -7.71
C ASP A 983 -20.87 30.68 -8.79
N ARG A 984 -20.71 31.42 -9.88
CA ARG A 984 -19.69 31.11 -10.88
C ARG A 984 -18.30 31.40 -10.31
N PRO A 985 -17.32 30.49 -10.45
CA PRO A 985 -15.99 30.66 -9.87
C PRO A 985 -15.04 31.56 -10.68
N ASP A 986 -15.55 32.26 -11.70
CA ASP A 986 -14.73 33.08 -12.64
C ASP A 986 -14.22 34.42 -12.07
N MET A 987 -14.63 34.77 -10.84
CA MET A 987 -14.30 36.00 -10.11
C MET A 987 -14.83 37.32 -10.71
N ASP A 988 -15.31 37.31 -11.95
CA ASP A 988 -15.77 38.49 -12.69
C ASP A 988 -17.29 38.68 -12.58
N ASN A 989 -18.06 37.60 -12.47
CA ASN A 989 -19.51 37.58 -12.62
C ASN A 989 -20.31 37.38 -11.32
N GLN A 990 -19.77 37.85 -10.19
CA GLN A 990 -20.34 37.66 -8.86
C GLN A 990 -21.79 38.14 -8.69
N ILE A 991 -22.61 37.32 -8.04
CA ILE A 991 -23.92 37.66 -7.51
C ILE A 991 -23.76 38.27 -6.10
N THR A 992 -24.22 39.52 -5.94
CA THR A 992 -24.10 40.25 -4.67
C THR A 992 -25.40 40.32 -3.87
N GLY A 993 -26.49 39.80 -4.43
CA GLY A 993 -27.76 39.68 -3.72
C GLY A 993 -28.86 39.09 -4.59
N GLY A 994 -29.82 38.44 -3.94
CA GLY A 994 -31.01 37.90 -4.59
C GLY A 994 -32.13 37.58 -3.61
N LYS A 995 -33.14 36.87 -4.08
CA LYS A 995 -34.21 36.34 -3.24
C LYS A 995 -34.75 35.02 -3.74
N LEU A 996 -35.06 34.12 -2.82
CA LEU A 996 -35.79 32.88 -3.08
C LEU A 996 -37.29 33.15 -2.97
N ILE A 997 -38.07 32.73 -3.95
CA ILE A 997 -39.53 32.87 -4.01
C ILE A 997 -40.16 31.49 -4.11
N PHE A 998 -41.11 31.19 -3.23
CA PHE A 998 -41.78 29.89 -3.14
C PHE A 998 -43.18 29.90 -3.77
N ASP A 999 -43.80 28.73 -3.92
CA ASP A 999 -45.10 28.57 -4.57
C ASP A 999 -46.27 29.25 -3.84
N ASP A 1000 -46.12 29.49 -2.54
CA ASP A 1000 -47.05 30.23 -1.69
C ASP A 1000 -46.86 31.76 -1.75
N GLY A 1001 -45.87 32.23 -2.53
CA GLY A 1001 -45.51 33.64 -2.68
C GLY A 1001 -44.66 34.21 -1.55
N SER A 1002 -44.21 33.38 -0.59
CA SER A 1002 -43.25 33.81 0.41
C SER A 1002 -41.86 34.01 -0.19
N GLU A 1003 -41.08 34.90 0.42
CA GLU A 1003 -39.75 35.27 -0.05
C GLU A 1003 -38.72 35.16 1.09
N ILE A 1004 -37.49 34.76 0.74
CA ILE A 1004 -36.31 34.79 1.62
C ILE A 1004 -35.22 35.59 0.89
N GLU A 1005 -34.71 36.64 1.53
CA GLU A 1005 -33.59 37.43 1.00
C GLU A 1005 -32.30 36.62 1.05
N VAL A 1006 -31.48 36.78 0.01
CA VAL A 1006 -30.19 36.13 -0.16
C VAL A 1006 -29.12 37.20 -0.27
N GLY A 1007 -28.06 37.07 0.53
CA GLY A 1007 -26.94 37.98 0.54
C GLY A 1007 -25.99 37.79 -0.64
N GLU A 1008 -24.78 38.32 -0.49
CA GLU A 1008 -23.68 38.13 -1.42
C GLU A 1008 -23.23 36.67 -1.42
N LEU A 1009 -23.09 36.08 -2.61
CA LEU A 1009 -22.56 34.73 -2.77
C LEU A 1009 -21.02 34.80 -2.77
N PRO A 1010 -20.33 33.78 -2.23
CA PRO A 1010 -18.87 33.69 -2.33
C PRO A 1010 -18.39 33.68 -3.79
N ASN A 1011 -17.55 34.65 -4.17
CA ASN A 1011 -17.09 34.83 -5.55
C ASN A 1011 -16.18 33.71 -6.07
N ASN A 1012 -15.67 32.85 -5.18
CA ASN A 1012 -14.82 31.72 -5.54
C ASN A 1012 -15.62 30.43 -5.83
N GLY A 1013 -16.95 30.52 -5.90
CA GLY A 1013 -17.86 29.39 -6.17
C GLY A 1013 -18.25 28.58 -4.93
N ARG A 1014 -17.70 28.88 -3.74
CA ARG A 1014 -18.12 28.22 -2.49
C ARG A 1014 -19.61 28.44 -2.22
N PRO A 1015 -20.30 27.49 -1.57
CA PRO A 1015 -21.73 27.62 -1.34
C PRO A 1015 -22.05 28.74 -0.35
N LEU A 1016 -23.12 29.49 -0.65
CA LEU A 1016 -23.88 30.18 0.38
C LEU A 1016 -25.01 29.26 0.85
N GLU A 1017 -24.94 28.86 2.12
CA GLU A 1017 -25.97 28.04 2.76
C GLU A 1017 -27.12 28.90 3.30
N ILE A 1018 -28.35 28.57 2.90
CA ILE A 1018 -29.55 29.32 3.24
C ILE A 1018 -30.54 28.37 3.91
N PRO A 1019 -30.63 28.38 5.25
CA PRO A 1019 -31.63 27.59 5.96
C PRO A 1019 -33.03 27.97 5.52
N VAL A 1020 -33.79 26.98 5.08
CA VAL A 1020 -35.19 27.11 4.68
C VAL A 1020 -36.06 26.18 5.52
N ASN A 1021 -37.34 26.47 5.63
CA ASN A 1021 -38.29 25.59 6.33
C ASN A 1021 -39.62 25.70 5.59
N LYS A 1022 -39.66 25.10 4.40
CA LYS A 1022 -40.72 25.34 3.41
C LYS A 1022 -41.21 24.03 2.81
N ASN A 1023 -42.53 23.83 2.82
CA ASN A 1023 -43.19 22.81 2.02
C ASN A 1023 -43.67 23.44 0.70
N SER A 1024 -42.83 23.38 -0.34
CA SER A 1024 -43.05 24.09 -1.60
C SER A 1024 -42.98 23.16 -2.78
N ARG A 1025 -43.78 23.44 -3.82
CA ARG A 1025 -43.64 22.78 -5.13
C ARG A 1025 -42.54 23.40 -5.98
N SER A 1026 -42.19 24.66 -5.72
CA SER A 1026 -41.18 25.35 -6.52
C SER A 1026 -40.31 26.25 -5.67
N VAL A 1027 -39.07 26.46 -6.09
CA VAL A 1027 -38.23 27.54 -5.60
C VAL A 1027 -37.65 28.29 -6.79
N LYS A 1028 -37.82 29.61 -6.77
CA LYS A 1028 -37.29 30.54 -7.78
C LYS A 1028 -36.26 31.44 -7.13
N PHE A 1029 -35.04 31.41 -7.62
CA PHE A 1029 -34.02 32.38 -7.25
C PHE A 1029 -34.04 33.54 -8.24
N VAL A 1030 -34.25 34.76 -7.74
CA VAL A 1030 -34.26 36.01 -8.51
C VAL A 1030 -33.13 36.89 -8.04
N LEU A 1031 -32.26 37.30 -8.94
CA LEU A 1031 -31.09 38.11 -8.61
C LEU A 1031 -31.50 39.59 -8.47
N THR A 1032 -31.12 40.22 -7.36
CA THR A 1032 -31.42 41.62 -7.07
C THR A 1032 -30.23 42.54 -7.33
N SER A 1033 -29.00 42.03 -7.22
CA SER A 1033 -27.76 42.77 -7.50
C SER A 1033 -26.62 41.84 -7.89
N VAL A 1034 -25.70 42.38 -8.68
CA VAL A 1034 -24.46 41.72 -9.12
C VAL A 1034 -23.29 42.68 -8.99
N SER A 1035 -22.06 42.20 -9.13
CA SER A 1035 -20.87 43.06 -9.14
C SER A 1035 -20.83 44.00 -10.36
N GLY A 1036 -19.95 45.00 -10.32
CA GLY A 1036 -19.79 45.95 -11.43
C GLY A 1036 -19.11 45.37 -12.68
N SER A 1037 -18.44 44.22 -12.56
CA SER A 1037 -17.78 43.51 -13.66
C SER A 1037 -18.68 42.49 -14.35
N THR A 1038 -19.82 42.13 -13.73
CA THR A 1038 -20.71 41.08 -14.24
C THR A 1038 -21.28 41.43 -15.62
N THR A 1039 -21.05 40.55 -16.59
CA THR A 1039 -21.58 40.65 -17.96
C THR A 1039 -22.67 39.62 -18.24
N SER A 1040 -22.53 38.42 -17.68
CA SER A 1040 -23.52 37.35 -17.69
C SER A 1040 -23.53 36.68 -16.33
N THR A 1041 -24.65 36.76 -15.64
CA THR A 1041 -24.83 36.06 -14.37
C THR A 1041 -25.16 34.58 -14.58
N GLY A 1042 -25.02 33.77 -13.53
CA GLY A 1042 -25.34 32.35 -13.59
C GLY A 1042 -25.12 31.67 -12.24
N LEU A 1043 -25.19 30.34 -12.21
CA LEU A 1043 -24.84 29.52 -11.04
C LEU A 1043 -24.03 28.33 -11.52
N ALA A 1044 -23.02 27.93 -10.74
CA ALA A 1044 -22.39 26.63 -10.91
C ALA A 1044 -23.41 25.53 -10.54
N GLU A 1045 -24.06 25.66 -9.37
CA GLU A 1045 -25.02 24.68 -8.87
C GLU A 1045 -26.06 25.33 -7.92
N ILE A 1046 -27.24 24.72 -7.82
CA ILE A 1046 -28.23 24.93 -6.76
C ILE A 1046 -28.66 23.59 -6.14
N GLU A 1047 -28.27 23.38 -4.88
CA GLU A 1047 -28.69 22.22 -4.11
C GLU A 1047 -29.92 22.52 -3.25
N VAL A 1048 -30.81 21.53 -3.12
CA VAL A 1048 -32.04 21.61 -2.31
C VAL A 1048 -32.19 20.32 -1.50
N GLU A 1049 -32.15 20.45 -0.18
CA GLU A 1049 -32.19 19.33 0.81
C GLU A 1049 -33.46 19.28 1.66
#